data_AF-A0A1G1PMV5-F1
#
_entry.id   AF-A0A1G1PMV5-F1
#
_cell.length_a   1.000
_cell.length_b   1.000
_cell.length_c   1.000
_cell.angle_alpha   90.00
_cell.angle_beta   90.00
_cell.angle_gamma   90.00
#
_symmetry.space_group_name_H-M   'P 1'
#
loop_
_entity.id
_entity.type
_entity.pdbx_description
1 polymer ?
#
loop_
_entity_poly.entity_id
_entity_poly.type
_entity_poly.pdbx_seq_one_letter_code
_entity_poly.pdbx_strand_id
1 'polypeptide(L)'
;MPVLIEGKAIKIHPLVCTAFNADFDGDQMAVHVPLSWEAQMETRLLMLSVNNVFSPADGRPILTPTQDIVLGCSFLTKEKPKAKGEGMVFSSPEEVIAAHNDNAVELHARIKARVDSLYDLEQGKLLENRQLIETSAGRVIFNQTLPPGFGFVNLELNKSNIGAIVANCYKRYGHGATISLLERLKTLGFEYATIGGMSISIDDLKIPKAKQEILKEAQEEVARVENQYRKGIITDGERYNRVIDIWTHTTDRISDLLFKEMDPFNPIFMMADSGARGSRLQVRQLAGMRGLMAKPSGEIIENPITANFREGLTVLEYFISTHGARKGLADTALKTADAGYLTRRLVDVAQELIITDEDCGTLNGITLSSIIEGDDIVVPLKERIAGRVALDNVVDIVTDEIIAEAGAELTEEKADMIESLGIEKIRIRSVLTCEAGRGVCSKCYGRSLATGKLAEQGEAIGVIAAQSIGEPGTQLTMRTFHIGGTASRIVEQSSIKSKNKGIIKYHNLRVVEKGREFIVLNRNGAISINSEQGRELERYLIPQGSLISIADSKEAAKGEVFVRWDPYTSPILTEVKGKVRFEDLKENVCMREELNPITGVTERVVVEHKVEYHPQMIILDAKDEVLGIYPLPIGAHILVKDGQHIDAGELLAKIPRVSGKTRDITGGLPRVAELFEARRPKDPAVISEIDGFVEFSESKKNQRVIVVRSSTGMKREYAIPHGKHPNVYKGDRVAAGQQLVDGPVVLQDILRVSGDKVLQEYLVNEIQEVYRLQGVRINDKHIEVIIRQMLKKVRIEDAGDTDFLSGQHLDKSKFQKENARIAKKGGKPAQATPVLLGITKASLTTESFISAASFQETTRVLTDAAASGKKDELLGLKENVIVGHLIPAGTGLKSHCSIEVVKEAHPTRKN
;
A
#
# COMPACT_ATOMS: atom_id res chain seq x y z
N MET A 1 1.23 27.85 -28.73
CA MET A 1 1.16 29.31 -28.51
C MET A 1 -0.17 29.63 -27.84
N PRO A 2 -0.26 30.67 -26.98
CA PRO A 2 -1.52 31.05 -26.36
C PRO A 2 -2.56 31.40 -27.41
N VAL A 3 -3.82 31.03 -27.16
CA VAL A 3 -4.95 31.32 -28.04
C VAL A 3 -5.70 32.50 -27.45
N LEU A 4 -5.85 33.56 -28.24
CA LEU A 4 -6.64 34.73 -27.83
C LEU A 4 -8.12 34.35 -27.75
N ILE A 5 -8.78 34.79 -26.68
CA ILE A 5 -10.19 34.53 -26.41
C ILE A 5 -10.84 35.81 -25.88
N GLU A 6 -12.16 35.87 -25.99
CA GLU A 6 -12.97 36.88 -25.32
C GLU A 6 -13.25 36.48 -23.86
N GLY A 7 -13.26 37.46 -22.95
CA GLY A 7 -13.54 37.27 -21.52
C GLY A 7 -12.33 37.47 -20.60
N LYS A 8 -12.56 37.28 -19.29
CA LYS A 8 -11.54 37.45 -18.23
C LYS A 8 -11.09 36.13 -17.59
N ALA A 9 -11.62 35.00 -18.07
CA ALA A 9 -11.34 33.67 -17.52
C ALA A 9 -10.28 32.95 -18.36
N ILE A 10 -9.38 32.22 -17.69
CA ILE A 10 -8.40 31.37 -18.35
C ILE A 10 -9.12 30.09 -18.80
N LYS A 11 -8.97 29.72 -20.08
CA LYS A 11 -9.45 28.43 -20.59
C LYS A 11 -8.34 27.40 -20.51
N ILE A 12 -8.63 26.27 -19.87
CA ILE A 12 -7.72 25.13 -19.74
C ILE A 12 -8.24 23.93 -20.53
N HIS A 13 -7.33 23.09 -21.01
CA HIS A 13 -7.68 21.87 -21.73
C HIS A 13 -8.19 20.78 -20.76
N PRO A 14 -9.34 20.11 -21.01
CA PRO A 14 -9.92 19.17 -20.05
C PRO A 14 -9.00 18.02 -19.61
N LEU A 15 -8.17 17.50 -20.51
CA LEU A 15 -7.27 16.38 -20.20
C LEU A 15 -6.16 16.72 -19.21
N VAL A 16 -5.81 18.01 -19.05
CA VAL A 16 -4.76 18.41 -18.09
C VAL A 16 -5.33 18.76 -16.72
N CYS A 17 -6.65 18.84 -16.57
CA CYS A 17 -7.31 19.15 -15.29
C CYS A 17 -6.97 18.13 -14.21
N THR A 18 -6.83 16.84 -14.56
CA THR A 18 -6.41 15.81 -13.61
C THR A 18 -4.98 16.03 -13.12
N ALA A 19 -4.06 16.45 -14.00
CA ALA A 19 -2.67 16.72 -13.62
C ALA A 19 -2.53 17.97 -12.74
N PHE A 20 -3.36 19.00 -12.99
CA PHE A 20 -3.42 20.17 -12.12
C PHE A 20 -4.26 19.96 -10.86
N ASN A 21 -5.01 18.86 -10.79
CA ASN A 21 -6.07 18.63 -9.80
C ASN A 21 -6.99 19.86 -9.67
N ALA A 22 -7.42 20.40 -10.82
CA ALA A 22 -8.17 21.63 -10.90
C ALA A 22 -9.67 21.36 -10.98
N ASP A 23 -10.44 22.04 -10.11
CA ASP A 23 -11.89 22.04 -10.14
C ASP A 23 -12.43 23.40 -10.66
N PHE A 24 -13.67 23.42 -11.13
CA PHE A 24 -14.27 24.60 -11.77
C PHE A 24 -15.33 25.29 -10.90
N ASP A 25 -15.13 25.31 -9.59
CA ASP A 25 -16.01 25.94 -8.60
C ASP A 25 -15.52 27.32 -8.09
N GLY A 26 -14.39 27.80 -8.63
CA GLY A 26 -13.81 29.11 -8.29
C GLY A 26 -12.28 29.14 -8.23
N ASP A 27 -11.62 28.01 -8.47
CA ASP A 27 -10.16 27.91 -8.50
C ASP A 27 -9.50 28.91 -9.46
N GLN A 28 -8.31 29.36 -9.07
CA GLN A 28 -7.52 30.34 -9.81
C GLN A 28 -6.20 29.73 -10.26
N MET A 29 -5.75 30.12 -11.45
CA MET A 29 -4.44 29.72 -11.99
C MET A 29 -3.60 30.95 -12.31
N ALA A 30 -2.30 30.84 -12.02
CA ALA A 30 -1.32 31.87 -12.37
C ALA A 30 -0.71 31.60 -13.75
N VAL A 31 -0.44 32.66 -14.51
CA VAL A 31 0.21 32.58 -15.83
C VAL A 31 1.52 33.35 -15.78
N HIS A 32 2.60 32.69 -16.21
CA HIS A 32 3.93 33.28 -16.32
C HIS A 32 4.38 33.29 -17.79
N VAL A 33 5.11 34.35 -18.19
CA VAL A 33 5.60 34.52 -19.57
C VAL A 33 7.12 34.38 -19.58
N PRO A 34 7.70 33.32 -20.16
CA PRO A 34 9.15 33.19 -20.30
C PRO A 34 9.67 34.20 -21.33
N LEU A 35 10.64 35.03 -20.93
CA LEU A 35 11.15 36.13 -21.76
C LEU A 35 12.43 35.75 -22.52
N SER A 36 13.39 35.08 -21.87
CA SER A 36 14.66 34.73 -22.52
C SER A 36 14.49 33.60 -23.54
N TRP A 37 15.40 33.54 -24.51
CA TRP A 37 15.38 32.50 -25.54
C TRP A 37 15.59 31.12 -24.92
N GLU A 38 16.47 31.02 -23.94
CA GLU A 38 16.78 29.81 -23.19
C GLU A 38 15.54 29.32 -22.45
N ALA A 39 14.84 30.21 -21.73
CA ALA A 39 13.62 29.84 -20.99
C ALA A 39 12.48 29.42 -21.93
N GLN A 40 12.34 30.07 -23.10
CA GLN A 40 11.36 29.67 -24.11
C GLN A 40 11.66 28.29 -24.69
N MET A 41 12.93 27.99 -24.97
CA MET A 41 13.36 26.67 -25.45
C MET A 41 13.14 25.60 -24.39
N GLU A 42 13.55 25.86 -23.15
CA GLU A 42 13.36 24.94 -22.02
C GLU A 42 11.88 24.64 -21.79
N THR A 43 11.03 25.67 -21.79
CA THR A 43 9.57 25.50 -21.63
C THR A 43 8.98 24.64 -22.76
N ARG A 44 9.45 24.83 -24.00
CA ARG A 44 8.94 24.09 -25.16
C ARG A 44 9.41 22.64 -25.21
N LEU A 45 10.63 22.37 -24.79
CA LEU A 45 11.23 21.04 -24.84
C LEU A 45 10.89 20.20 -23.61
N LEU A 46 10.90 20.80 -22.41
CA LEU A 46 10.73 20.07 -21.15
C LEU A 46 9.32 20.19 -20.57
N MET A 47 8.73 21.40 -20.56
CA MET A 47 7.50 21.68 -19.78
C MET A 47 6.21 21.56 -20.60
N LEU A 48 6.29 21.38 -21.91
CA LEU A 48 5.10 21.28 -22.76
C LEU A 48 4.24 20.09 -22.31
N SER A 49 2.93 20.32 -22.08
CA SER A 49 2.00 19.29 -21.59
C SER A 49 1.99 18.04 -22.45
N VAL A 50 2.19 18.24 -23.75
CA VAL A 50 2.30 17.20 -24.76
C VAL A 50 3.37 16.19 -24.35
N ASN A 51 4.55 16.64 -23.90
CA ASN A 51 5.69 15.80 -23.52
C ASN A 51 5.50 15.10 -22.15
N ASN A 52 4.65 15.64 -21.27
CA ASN A 52 4.49 15.21 -19.88
C ASN A 52 3.19 14.41 -19.69
N VAL A 53 3.14 13.21 -20.26
CA VAL A 53 1.95 12.33 -20.27
C VAL A 53 1.89 11.41 -19.06
N PHE A 54 3.04 11.02 -18.51
CA PHE A 54 3.13 10.01 -17.46
C PHE A 54 3.30 10.62 -16.07
N SER A 55 2.70 9.95 -15.10
CA SER A 55 2.92 10.24 -13.69
C SER A 55 4.37 9.85 -13.31
N PRO A 56 5.13 10.77 -12.69
CA PRO A 56 6.47 10.45 -12.21
C PRO A 56 6.48 9.45 -11.06
N ALA A 57 5.36 9.25 -10.36
CA ALA A 57 5.28 8.37 -9.20
C ALA A 57 5.24 6.88 -9.57
N ASP A 58 4.53 6.53 -10.64
CA ASP A 58 4.23 5.14 -11.03
C ASP A 58 4.40 4.84 -12.54
N GLY A 59 4.62 5.85 -13.38
CA GLY A 59 4.84 5.70 -14.81
C GLY A 59 3.57 5.42 -15.63
N ARG A 60 2.38 5.62 -15.05
CA ARG A 60 1.11 5.47 -15.77
C ARG A 60 0.70 6.79 -16.43
N PRO A 61 -0.07 6.74 -17.55
CA PRO A 61 -0.60 7.96 -18.14
C PRO A 61 -1.46 8.72 -17.12
N ILE A 62 -1.12 9.98 -16.84
CA ILE A 62 -1.94 10.88 -16.01
C ILE A 62 -2.97 11.61 -16.87
N LEU A 63 -2.64 11.84 -18.15
CA LEU A 63 -3.53 12.41 -19.16
C LEU A 63 -4.49 11.34 -19.69
N THR A 64 -5.34 10.83 -18.81
CA THR A 64 -6.44 9.93 -19.20
C THR A 64 -7.75 10.70 -19.29
N PRO A 65 -8.64 10.34 -20.22
CA PRO A 65 -10.02 10.81 -20.19
C PRO A 65 -10.68 10.59 -18.82
N THR A 66 -11.42 11.58 -18.34
CA THR A 66 -12.12 11.54 -17.06
C THR A 66 -13.57 11.99 -17.19
N GLN A 67 -14.40 11.65 -16.20
CA GLN A 67 -15.77 12.12 -16.05
C GLN A 67 -16.58 11.89 -17.34
N ASP A 68 -17.16 12.94 -17.92
CA ASP A 68 -18.10 12.88 -19.03
C ASP A 68 -17.52 12.22 -20.29
N ILE A 69 -16.21 12.37 -20.53
CA ILE A 69 -15.55 11.74 -21.68
C ILE A 69 -15.61 10.21 -21.55
N VAL A 70 -15.36 9.69 -20.35
CA VAL A 70 -15.45 8.26 -20.04
C VAL A 70 -16.90 7.80 -20.13
N LEU A 71 -17.82 8.59 -19.60
CA LEU A 71 -19.24 8.29 -19.60
C LEU A 71 -19.78 8.16 -21.04
N GLY A 72 -19.43 9.09 -21.93
CA GLY A 72 -19.81 9.05 -23.34
C GLY A 72 -19.22 7.85 -24.08
N CYS A 73 -17.95 7.49 -23.81
CA CYS A 73 -17.33 6.30 -24.39
C CYS A 73 -17.98 5.00 -23.88
N SER A 74 -18.31 4.92 -22.59
CA SER A 74 -19.03 3.78 -22.00
C SER A 74 -20.43 3.66 -22.60
N PHE A 75 -21.18 4.77 -22.66
CA PHE A 75 -22.49 4.81 -23.30
C PHE A 75 -22.42 4.30 -24.74
N LEU A 76 -21.51 4.86 -25.56
CA LEU A 76 -21.33 4.47 -26.96
C LEU A 76 -21.06 2.95 -27.12
N THR A 77 -20.28 2.36 -26.22
CA THR A 77 -19.84 0.96 -26.35
C THR A 77 -20.71 -0.06 -25.63
N LYS A 78 -21.73 0.39 -24.88
CA LYS A 78 -22.70 -0.46 -24.20
C LYS A 78 -23.64 -1.13 -25.19
N GLU A 79 -24.02 -2.37 -24.90
CA GLU A 79 -24.95 -3.16 -25.71
C GLU A 79 -26.33 -3.21 -25.07
N LYS A 80 -27.38 -3.21 -25.90
CA LYS A 80 -28.76 -3.34 -25.47
C LYS A 80 -29.44 -4.53 -26.18
N PRO A 81 -30.02 -5.48 -25.45
CA PRO A 81 -30.82 -6.54 -26.06
C PRO A 81 -32.11 -5.96 -26.67
N LYS A 82 -32.58 -6.52 -27.79
CA LYS A 82 -33.80 -6.11 -28.51
C LYS A 82 -33.75 -4.70 -29.12
N ALA A 83 -32.56 -4.21 -29.44
CA ALA A 83 -32.38 -2.94 -30.14
C ALA A 83 -32.62 -3.10 -31.66
N LYS A 84 -33.00 -2.01 -32.33
CA LYS A 84 -33.29 -2.02 -33.77
C LYS A 84 -32.03 -2.39 -34.58
N GLY A 85 -32.14 -3.38 -35.45
CA GLY A 85 -31.03 -3.89 -36.25
C GLY A 85 -30.23 -5.03 -35.60
N GLU A 86 -30.74 -5.62 -34.51
CA GLU A 86 -30.14 -6.80 -33.88
C GLU A 86 -30.00 -7.99 -34.86
N GLY A 87 -28.82 -8.59 -34.89
CA GLY A 87 -28.49 -9.75 -35.74
C GLY A 87 -28.15 -9.42 -37.19
N MET A 88 -28.16 -8.14 -37.59
CA MET A 88 -27.72 -7.73 -38.93
C MET A 88 -26.22 -8.01 -39.13
N VAL A 89 -25.86 -8.39 -40.36
CA VAL A 89 -24.50 -8.75 -40.74
C VAL A 89 -23.96 -7.71 -41.72
N PHE A 90 -22.81 -7.12 -41.39
CA PHE A 90 -22.17 -6.07 -42.17
C PHE A 90 -20.81 -6.51 -42.68
N SER A 91 -20.50 -6.07 -43.89
CA SER A 91 -19.30 -6.45 -44.64
C SER A 91 -18.11 -5.53 -44.35
N SER A 92 -18.36 -4.29 -43.92
CA SER A 92 -17.35 -3.31 -43.54
C SER A 92 -17.83 -2.35 -42.43
N PRO A 93 -16.91 -1.69 -41.70
CA PRO A 93 -17.25 -0.65 -40.73
C PRO A 93 -18.02 0.55 -41.31
N GLU A 94 -17.72 0.95 -42.55
CA GLU A 94 -18.38 2.07 -43.21
C GLU A 94 -19.86 1.77 -43.48
N GLU A 95 -20.18 0.53 -43.80
CA GLU A 95 -21.56 0.06 -43.99
C GLU A 95 -22.38 0.16 -42.71
N VAL A 96 -21.76 -0.15 -41.56
CA VAL A 96 -22.39 0.02 -40.23
C VAL A 96 -22.70 1.49 -39.94
N ILE A 97 -21.75 2.38 -40.24
CA ILE A 97 -21.91 3.83 -40.03
C ILE A 97 -23.01 4.39 -40.95
N ALA A 98 -23.03 3.97 -42.22
CA ALA A 98 -24.09 4.35 -43.15
C ALA A 98 -25.47 3.86 -42.66
N ALA A 99 -25.57 2.59 -42.25
CA ALA A 99 -26.80 2.02 -41.71
C ALA A 99 -27.26 2.71 -40.42
N HIS A 100 -26.32 3.17 -39.58
CA HIS A 100 -26.64 3.95 -38.40
C HIS A 100 -27.19 5.34 -38.77
N ASN A 101 -26.54 6.04 -39.71
CA ASN A 101 -26.97 7.35 -40.19
C ASN A 101 -28.36 7.30 -40.85
N ASP A 102 -28.68 6.21 -41.55
CA ASP A 102 -29.99 5.96 -42.15
C ASP A 102 -31.04 5.47 -41.12
N ASN A 103 -30.69 5.42 -39.83
CA ASN A 103 -31.53 4.92 -38.73
C ASN A 103 -32.00 3.46 -38.92
N ALA A 104 -31.27 2.66 -39.70
CA ALA A 104 -31.54 1.23 -39.87
C ALA A 104 -31.05 0.42 -38.65
N VAL A 105 -29.98 0.88 -37.98
CA VAL A 105 -29.37 0.25 -36.80
C VAL A 105 -29.18 1.25 -35.66
N GLU A 106 -29.54 0.85 -34.44
CA GLU A 106 -29.28 1.62 -33.21
C GLU A 106 -27.83 1.43 -32.71
N LEU A 107 -27.28 2.44 -32.01
CA LEU A 107 -25.90 2.42 -31.48
C LEU A 107 -25.60 1.16 -30.65
N HIS A 108 -26.54 0.76 -29.79
CA HIS A 108 -26.37 -0.34 -28.85
C HIS A 108 -26.81 -1.70 -29.42
N ALA A 109 -27.22 -1.77 -30.69
CA ALA A 109 -27.68 -3.00 -31.30
C ALA A 109 -26.54 -3.99 -31.51
N ARG A 110 -26.79 -5.26 -31.17
CA ARG A 110 -25.87 -6.36 -31.40
C ARG A 110 -25.85 -6.74 -32.87
N ILE A 111 -24.74 -6.51 -33.53
CA ILE A 111 -24.52 -6.74 -34.96
C ILE A 111 -23.34 -7.68 -35.18
N LYS A 112 -23.27 -8.27 -36.36
CA LYS A 112 -22.10 -9.03 -36.81
C LYS A 112 -21.34 -8.19 -37.82
N ALA A 113 -20.11 -7.82 -37.50
CA ALA A 113 -19.27 -7.05 -38.42
C ALA A 113 -18.02 -7.85 -38.77
N ARG A 114 -17.64 -7.82 -40.05
CA ARG A 114 -16.37 -8.39 -40.49
C ARG A 114 -15.24 -7.41 -40.17
N VAL A 115 -14.24 -7.88 -39.42
CA VAL A 115 -13.07 -7.10 -39.03
C VAL A 115 -11.79 -7.80 -39.52
N ASP A 116 -10.79 -7.01 -39.92
CA ASP A 116 -9.54 -7.53 -40.47
C ASP A 116 -8.51 -7.89 -39.40
N SER A 117 -8.57 -7.22 -38.23
CA SER A 117 -7.67 -7.48 -37.09
C SER A 117 -8.42 -7.24 -35.78
N LEU A 118 -8.28 -8.15 -34.82
CA LEU A 118 -8.85 -8.03 -33.47
C LEU A 118 -7.73 -7.79 -32.46
N TYR A 119 -7.90 -6.83 -31.57
CA TYR A 119 -6.98 -6.61 -30.46
C TYR A 119 -7.59 -7.12 -29.16
N ASP A 120 -6.97 -8.16 -28.59
CA ASP A 120 -7.34 -8.67 -27.29
C ASP A 120 -6.64 -7.85 -26.20
N LEU A 121 -7.42 -7.05 -25.48
CA LEU A 121 -6.93 -6.21 -24.38
C LEU A 121 -6.46 -7.02 -23.17
N GLU A 122 -6.99 -8.23 -22.95
CA GLU A 122 -6.61 -9.07 -21.81
C GLU A 122 -5.30 -9.81 -22.07
N GLN A 123 -5.09 -10.27 -23.30
CA GLN A 123 -3.86 -10.96 -23.69
C GLN A 123 -2.78 -10.03 -24.25
N GLY A 124 -3.12 -8.78 -24.57
CA GLY A 124 -2.23 -7.81 -25.20
C GLY A 124 -1.76 -8.23 -26.60
N LYS A 125 -2.51 -9.12 -27.27
CA LYS A 125 -2.13 -9.71 -28.56
C LYS A 125 -3.02 -9.20 -29.69
N LEU A 126 -2.39 -8.92 -30.82
CA LEU A 126 -3.06 -8.62 -32.08
C LEU A 126 -3.31 -9.94 -32.82
N LEU A 127 -4.57 -10.24 -33.08
CA LEU A 127 -4.99 -11.36 -33.91
C LEU A 127 -5.26 -10.81 -35.32
N GLU A 128 -4.31 -10.98 -36.23
CA GLU A 128 -4.39 -10.59 -37.64
C GLU A 128 -5.18 -11.61 -38.49
N ASN A 129 -6.36 -12.00 -38.00
CA ASN A 129 -7.24 -12.91 -38.71
C ASN A 129 -8.52 -12.20 -39.09
N ARG A 130 -8.86 -12.25 -40.38
CA ARG A 130 -10.12 -11.73 -40.88
C ARG A 130 -11.26 -12.61 -40.38
N GLN A 131 -12.07 -12.08 -39.47
CA GLN A 131 -13.13 -12.84 -38.81
C GLN A 131 -14.41 -12.03 -38.65
N LEU A 132 -15.54 -12.74 -38.60
CA LEU A 132 -16.84 -12.15 -38.32
C LEU A 132 -17.03 -12.15 -36.79
N ILE A 133 -17.13 -10.96 -36.20
CA ILE A 133 -17.27 -10.80 -34.74
C ILE A 133 -18.66 -10.27 -34.40
N GLU A 134 -19.17 -10.66 -33.24
CA GLU A 134 -20.35 -10.06 -32.62
C GLU A 134 -19.91 -8.80 -31.86
N THR A 135 -20.46 -7.64 -32.25
CA THR A 135 -20.11 -6.31 -31.71
C THR A 135 -21.34 -5.40 -31.70
N SER A 136 -21.21 -4.15 -31.25
CA SER A 136 -22.24 -3.11 -31.43
C SER A 136 -21.84 -2.08 -32.48
N ALA A 137 -22.84 -1.38 -33.04
CA ALA A 137 -22.60 -0.27 -33.96
C ALA A 137 -21.76 0.84 -33.31
N GLY A 138 -21.99 1.13 -32.04
CA GLY A 138 -21.21 2.11 -31.28
C GLY A 138 -19.75 1.70 -31.06
N ARG A 139 -19.47 0.41 -30.82
CA ARG A 139 -18.07 -0.10 -30.80
C ARG A 139 -17.39 0.07 -32.16
N VAL A 140 -18.11 -0.15 -33.26
CA VAL A 140 -17.54 0.07 -34.61
C VAL A 140 -17.16 1.55 -34.81
N ILE A 141 -18.03 2.47 -34.41
CA ILE A 141 -17.76 3.92 -34.46
C ILE A 141 -16.54 4.27 -33.60
N PHE A 142 -16.47 3.76 -32.36
CA PHE A 142 -15.33 3.98 -31.49
C PHE A 142 -14.01 3.53 -32.13
N ASN A 143 -14.00 2.33 -32.73
CA ASN A 143 -12.79 1.76 -33.32
C ASN A 143 -12.24 2.58 -34.50
N GLN A 144 -13.04 3.41 -35.18
CA GLN A 144 -12.56 4.35 -36.20
C GLN A 144 -11.64 5.43 -35.64
N THR A 145 -11.71 5.70 -34.33
CA THR A 145 -10.84 6.71 -33.69
C THR A 145 -9.43 6.20 -33.42
N LEU A 146 -9.26 4.87 -33.36
CA LEU A 146 -7.99 4.22 -33.05
C LEU A 146 -6.96 4.42 -34.17
N PRO A 147 -5.65 4.37 -33.86
CA PRO A 147 -4.61 4.44 -34.87
C PRO A 147 -4.70 3.26 -35.86
N PRO A 148 -4.26 3.45 -37.13
CA PRO A 148 -4.21 2.35 -38.08
C PRO A 148 -3.30 1.22 -37.57
N GLY A 149 -3.78 -0.02 -37.66
CA GLY A 149 -3.08 -1.22 -37.18
C GLY A 149 -3.24 -1.52 -35.69
N PHE A 150 -3.98 -0.71 -34.93
CA PHE A 150 -4.19 -0.95 -33.49
C PHE A 150 -4.93 -2.27 -33.25
N GLY A 151 -5.91 -2.58 -34.10
CA GLY A 151 -6.80 -3.73 -34.02
C GLY A 151 -8.14 -3.37 -33.38
N PHE A 152 -9.17 -4.14 -33.70
CA PHE A 152 -10.53 -3.88 -33.22
C PHE A 152 -10.67 -4.25 -31.73
N VAL A 153 -11.14 -3.31 -30.92
CA VAL A 153 -11.44 -3.47 -29.50
C VAL A 153 -12.93 -3.76 -29.32
N ASN A 154 -13.24 -4.95 -28.78
CA ASN A 154 -14.62 -5.41 -28.59
C ASN A 154 -15.01 -5.55 -27.11
N LEU A 155 -14.85 -4.49 -26.33
CA LEU A 155 -15.19 -4.45 -24.90
C LEU A 155 -15.99 -3.19 -24.58
N GLU A 156 -16.72 -3.21 -23.46
CA GLU A 156 -17.27 -1.98 -22.89
C GLU A 156 -16.14 -1.10 -22.34
N LEU A 157 -16.17 0.18 -22.70
CA LEU A 157 -15.11 1.12 -22.38
C LEU A 157 -15.38 1.83 -21.05
N ASN A 158 -14.88 1.25 -19.97
CA ASN A 158 -14.77 1.93 -18.68
C ASN A 158 -13.45 2.72 -18.58
N LYS A 159 -13.29 3.50 -17.50
CA LYS A 159 -12.08 4.29 -17.22
C LYS A 159 -10.79 3.47 -17.29
N SER A 160 -10.82 2.23 -16.78
CA SER A 160 -9.65 1.33 -16.76
C SER A 160 -9.26 0.88 -18.17
N ASN A 161 -10.24 0.46 -18.97
CA ASN A 161 -10.05 -0.02 -20.33
C ASN A 161 -9.55 1.10 -21.24
N ILE A 162 -10.09 2.31 -21.10
CA ILE A 162 -9.60 3.49 -21.82
C ILE A 162 -8.14 3.79 -21.44
N GLY A 163 -7.80 3.75 -20.15
CA GLY A 163 -6.43 3.90 -19.68
C GLY A 163 -5.47 2.86 -20.29
N ALA A 164 -5.89 1.60 -20.37
CA ALA A 164 -5.12 0.54 -21.00
C ALA A 164 -4.93 0.75 -22.51
N ILE A 165 -5.95 1.22 -23.22
CA ILE A 165 -5.85 1.56 -24.65
C ILE A 165 -4.83 2.67 -24.87
N VAL A 166 -4.86 3.72 -24.04
CA VAL A 166 -3.88 4.84 -24.12
C VAL A 166 -2.47 4.35 -23.85
N ALA A 167 -2.27 3.53 -22.80
CA ALA A 167 -0.96 2.97 -22.46
C ALA A 167 -0.40 2.07 -23.59
N ASN A 168 -1.24 1.21 -24.18
CA ASN A 168 -0.86 0.35 -25.29
C ASN A 168 -0.58 1.15 -26.58
N CYS A 169 -1.35 2.20 -26.84
CA CYS A 169 -1.11 3.11 -27.96
C CYS A 169 0.28 3.75 -27.86
N TYR A 170 0.65 4.20 -26.66
CA TYR A 170 1.97 4.76 -26.42
C TYR A 170 3.09 3.74 -26.61
N LYS A 171 2.93 2.52 -26.09
CA LYS A 171 3.93 1.46 -26.26
C LYS A 171 4.18 1.11 -27.73
N ARG A 172 3.12 1.00 -28.54
CA ARG A 172 3.20 0.51 -29.93
C ARG A 172 3.46 1.60 -30.97
N TYR A 173 2.89 2.79 -30.78
CA TYR A 173 2.91 3.87 -31.78
C TYR A 173 3.64 5.13 -31.30
N GLY A 174 4.10 5.13 -30.05
CA GLY A 174 4.82 6.24 -29.46
C GLY A 174 3.94 7.45 -29.15
N HIS A 175 4.64 8.56 -28.94
CA HIS A 175 4.07 9.75 -28.34
C HIS A 175 3.03 10.46 -29.21
N GLY A 176 3.38 10.82 -30.45
CA GLY A 176 2.53 11.64 -31.33
C GLY A 176 1.18 10.99 -31.65
N ALA A 177 1.16 9.68 -31.91
CA ALA A 177 -0.07 8.93 -32.15
C ALA A 177 -0.99 8.91 -30.91
N THR A 178 -0.41 8.78 -29.72
CA THR A 178 -1.15 8.77 -28.45
C THR A 178 -1.86 10.09 -28.19
N ILE A 179 -1.20 11.23 -28.46
CA ILE A 179 -1.81 12.55 -28.30
C ILE A 179 -2.95 12.76 -29.29
N SER A 180 -2.77 12.35 -30.55
CA SER A 180 -3.85 12.40 -31.54
C SER A 180 -5.03 11.52 -31.13
N LEU A 181 -4.78 10.35 -30.52
CA LEU A 181 -5.82 9.49 -30.00
C LEU A 181 -6.58 10.17 -28.85
N LEU A 182 -5.86 10.74 -27.87
CA LEU A 182 -6.47 11.43 -26.74
C LEU A 182 -7.39 12.58 -27.16
N GLU A 183 -6.98 13.35 -28.18
CA GLU A 183 -7.81 14.43 -28.72
C GLU A 183 -9.08 13.91 -29.41
N ARG A 184 -8.98 12.82 -30.18
CA ARG A 184 -10.14 12.16 -30.79
C ARG A 184 -11.09 11.58 -29.75
N LEU A 185 -10.55 10.93 -28.72
CA LEU A 185 -11.32 10.37 -27.61
C LEU A 185 -12.08 11.45 -26.84
N LYS A 186 -11.45 12.61 -26.61
CA LYS A 186 -12.10 13.76 -25.98
C LYS A 186 -13.32 14.21 -26.79
N THR A 187 -13.14 14.46 -28.10
CA THR A 187 -14.22 14.93 -28.97
C THR A 187 -15.36 13.92 -29.05
N LEU A 188 -15.03 12.64 -29.30
CA LEU A 188 -16.00 11.55 -29.36
C LEU A 188 -16.76 11.40 -28.03
N GLY A 189 -16.05 11.40 -26.90
CA GLY A 189 -16.66 11.25 -25.59
C GLY A 189 -17.64 12.37 -25.26
N PHE A 190 -17.30 13.63 -25.55
CA PHE A 190 -18.22 14.75 -25.31
C PHE A 190 -19.45 14.72 -26.23
N GLU A 191 -19.27 14.37 -27.49
CA GLU A 191 -20.38 14.24 -28.45
C GLU A 191 -21.38 13.18 -27.99
N TYR A 192 -20.91 11.97 -27.70
CA TYR A 192 -21.78 10.87 -27.29
C TYR A 192 -22.28 11.00 -25.85
N ALA A 193 -21.58 11.70 -24.97
CA ALA A 193 -22.13 12.07 -23.65
C ALA A 193 -23.34 13.02 -23.81
N THR A 194 -23.25 13.97 -24.75
CA THR A 194 -24.36 14.90 -25.05
C THR A 194 -25.55 14.16 -25.67
N ILE A 195 -25.29 13.29 -26.66
CA ILE A 195 -26.33 12.47 -27.31
C ILE A 195 -26.98 11.50 -26.32
N GLY A 196 -26.20 10.94 -25.40
CA GLY A 196 -26.69 10.02 -24.36
C GLY A 196 -27.70 10.66 -23.42
N GLY A 197 -27.75 11.99 -23.31
CA GLY A 197 -28.79 12.72 -22.58
C GLY A 197 -28.94 12.28 -21.12
N MET A 198 -27.83 11.86 -20.50
CA MET A 198 -27.86 11.24 -19.17
C MET A 198 -28.28 12.25 -18.12
N SER A 199 -29.23 11.87 -17.28
CA SER A 199 -29.80 12.72 -16.23
C SER A 199 -29.87 11.97 -14.90
N ILE A 200 -30.15 12.69 -13.83
CA ILE A 200 -30.40 12.09 -12.51
C ILE A 200 -31.78 12.54 -12.05
N SER A 201 -32.66 11.58 -11.84
CA SER A 201 -34.01 11.78 -11.31
C SER A 201 -34.24 10.96 -10.04
N ILE A 202 -35.32 11.28 -9.33
CA ILE A 202 -35.73 10.52 -8.14
C ILE A 202 -36.11 9.08 -8.53
N ASP A 203 -36.62 8.85 -9.75
CA ASP A 203 -37.05 7.54 -10.21
C ASP A 203 -35.89 6.60 -10.54
N ASP A 204 -34.73 7.16 -10.91
CA ASP A 204 -33.50 6.39 -11.15
C ASP A 204 -32.99 5.72 -9.86
N LEU A 205 -33.32 6.26 -8.68
CA LEU A 205 -32.86 5.76 -7.40
C LEU A 205 -33.65 4.54 -6.89
N LYS A 206 -33.70 3.45 -7.64
CA LYS A 206 -34.54 2.28 -7.31
C LYS A 206 -34.13 1.61 -6.00
N ILE A 207 -35.04 1.53 -5.04
CA ILE A 207 -34.82 0.85 -3.75
C ILE A 207 -35.15 -0.64 -3.90
N PRO A 208 -34.30 -1.56 -3.44
CA PRO A 208 -34.56 -2.99 -3.53
C PRO A 208 -35.77 -3.39 -2.70
N LYS A 209 -36.69 -4.18 -3.27
CA LYS A 209 -37.91 -4.61 -2.55
C LYS A 209 -37.59 -5.53 -1.37
N ALA A 210 -36.58 -6.38 -1.53
CA ALA A 210 -36.09 -7.31 -0.50
C ALA A 210 -35.39 -6.62 0.68
N LYS A 211 -35.14 -5.30 0.60
CA LYS A 211 -34.48 -4.53 1.67
C LYS A 211 -35.18 -4.73 3.03
N GLN A 212 -36.51 -4.65 3.04
CA GLN A 212 -37.30 -4.76 4.28
C GLN A 212 -37.20 -6.15 4.92
N GLU A 213 -37.07 -7.20 4.12
CA GLU A 213 -36.90 -8.57 4.61
C GLU A 213 -35.53 -8.76 5.25
N ILE A 214 -34.48 -8.24 4.59
CA ILE A 214 -33.10 -8.33 5.09
C ILE A 214 -32.90 -7.53 6.37
N LEU A 215 -33.55 -6.36 6.47
CA LEU A 215 -33.52 -5.57 7.72
C LEU A 215 -34.20 -6.31 8.87
N LYS A 216 -35.31 -7.03 8.62
CA LYS A 216 -35.95 -7.86 9.65
C LYS A 216 -35.07 -9.03 10.07
N GLU A 217 -34.47 -9.73 9.12
CA GLU A 217 -33.51 -10.83 9.38
C GLU A 217 -32.35 -10.34 10.27
N ALA A 218 -31.77 -9.18 9.94
CA ALA A 218 -30.70 -8.57 10.71
C ALA A 218 -31.15 -8.15 12.13
N GLN A 219 -32.35 -7.58 12.27
CA GLN A 219 -32.91 -7.23 13.57
C GLN A 219 -33.16 -8.47 14.45
N GLU A 220 -33.61 -9.58 13.87
CA GLU A 220 -33.77 -10.85 14.58
C GLU A 220 -32.42 -11.45 15.01
N GLU A 221 -31.39 -11.32 14.17
CA GLU A 221 -30.01 -11.69 14.52
C GLU A 221 -29.46 -10.86 15.69
N VAL A 222 -29.62 -9.53 15.62
CA VAL A 222 -29.21 -8.64 16.72
C VAL A 222 -29.97 -8.99 18.00
N ALA A 223 -31.27 -9.24 17.93
CA ALA A 223 -32.07 -9.66 19.09
C ALA A 223 -31.60 -11.01 19.66
N ARG A 224 -31.15 -11.96 18.82
CA ARG A 224 -30.53 -13.22 19.27
C ARG A 224 -29.22 -12.96 20.02
N VAL A 225 -28.36 -12.08 19.51
CA VAL A 225 -27.10 -11.68 20.17
C VAL A 225 -27.38 -10.97 21.50
N GLU A 226 -28.33 -10.04 21.54
CA GLU A 226 -28.74 -9.39 22.79
C GLU A 226 -29.32 -10.39 23.80
N ASN A 227 -30.08 -11.38 23.36
CA ASN A 227 -30.58 -12.43 24.24
C ASN A 227 -29.45 -13.33 24.77
N GLN A 228 -28.43 -13.63 23.96
CA GLN A 228 -27.23 -14.33 24.43
C GLN A 228 -26.48 -13.51 25.47
N TYR A 229 -26.38 -12.20 25.26
CA TYR A 229 -25.81 -11.29 26.24
C TYR A 229 -26.62 -11.32 27.54
N ARG A 230 -27.94 -11.13 27.50
CA ARG A 230 -28.81 -11.20 28.69
C ARG A 230 -28.72 -12.53 29.45
N LYS A 231 -28.50 -13.64 28.73
CA LYS A 231 -28.30 -14.98 29.32
C LYS A 231 -26.88 -15.20 29.87
N GLY A 232 -25.97 -14.24 29.73
CA GLY A 232 -24.59 -14.32 30.22
C GLY A 232 -23.69 -15.25 29.39
N ILE A 233 -24.04 -15.52 28.13
CA ILE A 233 -23.25 -16.40 27.25
C ILE A 233 -22.09 -15.64 26.61
N ILE A 234 -22.26 -14.34 26.37
CA ILE A 234 -21.27 -13.46 25.72
C ILE A 234 -21.05 -12.20 26.55
N THR A 235 -19.89 -11.57 26.38
CA THR A 235 -19.55 -10.29 27.06
C THR A 235 -20.12 -9.09 26.29
N ASP A 236 -20.12 -7.89 26.89
CA ASP A 236 -20.62 -6.67 26.21
C ASP A 236 -19.73 -6.25 25.03
N GLY A 237 -18.41 -6.44 25.15
CA GLY A 237 -17.48 -6.20 24.03
C GLY A 237 -17.73 -7.15 22.86
N GLU A 238 -17.98 -8.43 23.13
CA GLU A 238 -18.36 -9.41 22.11
C GLU A 238 -19.72 -9.09 21.49
N ARG A 239 -20.71 -8.68 22.31
CA ARG A 239 -22.02 -8.21 21.83
C ARG A 239 -21.84 -7.04 20.86
N TYR A 240 -21.14 -6.00 21.27
CA TYR A 240 -20.90 -4.80 20.46
C TYR A 240 -20.25 -5.14 19.11
N ASN A 241 -19.19 -5.94 19.11
CA ASN A 241 -18.50 -6.36 17.89
C ASN A 241 -19.41 -7.18 16.96
N ARG A 242 -20.12 -8.18 17.51
CA ARG A 242 -21.05 -9.01 16.72
C ARG A 242 -22.17 -8.19 16.11
N VAL A 243 -22.73 -7.22 16.84
CA VAL A 243 -23.78 -6.33 16.33
C VAL A 243 -23.26 -5.49 15.17
N ILE A 244 -22.06 -4.93 15.28
CA ILE A 244 -21.41 -4.18 14.19
C ILE A 244 -21.20 -5.07 12.96
N ASP A 245 -20.75 -6.31 13.14
CA ASP A 245 -20.48 -7.19 12.02
C ASP A 245 -21.77 -7.63 11.30
N ILE A 246 -22.84 -7.91 12.05
CA ILE A 246 -24.17 -8.18 11.49
C ILE A 246 -24.61 -7.00 10.60
N TRP A 247 -24.51 -5.77 11.11
CA TRP A 247 -24.90 -4.58 10.36
C TRP A 247 -23.99 -4.30 9.17
N THR A 248 -22.69 -4.60 9.26
CA THR A 248 -21.75 -4.49 8.15
C THR A 248 -22.13 -5.46 7.03
N HIS A 249 -22.32 -6.74 7.35
CA HIS A 249 -22.73 -7.76 6.39
C HIS A 249 -24.12 -7.47 5.77
N THR A 250 -25.06 -6.97 6.58
CA THR A 250 -26.38 -6.55 6.11
C THR A 250 -26.28 -5.41 5.10
N THR A 251 -25.43 -4.42 5.40
CA THR A 251 -25.18 -3.28 4.53
C THR A 251 -24.59 -3.71 3.18
N ASP A 252 -23.67 -4.67 3.18
CA ASP A 252 -23.06 -5.21 1.96
C ASP A 252 -24.05 -6.08 1.16
N ARG A 253 -24.85 -6.94 1.81
CA ARG A 253 -25.94 -7.69 1.16
C ARG A 253 -26.92 -6.77 0.44
N ILE A 254 -27.35 -5.68 1.09
CA ILE A 254 -28.25 -4.68 0.48
C ILE A 254 -27.57 -3.99 -0.71
N SER A 255 -26.28 -3.66 -0.59
CA SER A 255 -25.51 -3.06 -1.68
C SER A 255 -25.44 -3.98 -2.90
N ASP A 256 -25.13 -5.26 -2.72
CA ASP A 256 -25.03 -6.20 -3.84
C ASP A 256 -26.39 -6.46 -4.51
N LEU A 257 -27.47 -6.53 -3.74
CA LEU A 257 -28.82 -6.64 -4.29
C LEU A 257 -29.22 -5.39 -5.08
N LEU A 258 -28.90 -4.20 -4.58
CA LEU A 258 -29.14 -2.94 -5.27
C LEU A 258 -28.49 -2.95 -6.66
N PHE A 259 -27.21 -3.33 -6.75
CA PHE A 259 -26.51 -3.41 -8.04
C PHE A 259 -27.03 -4.52 -8.96
N LYS A 260 -27.55 -5.61 -8.40
CA LYS A 260 -28.12 -6.72 -9.19
C LYS A 260 -29.50 -6.40 -9.77
N GLU A 261 -30.32 -5.61 -9.06
CA GLU A 261 -31.67 -5.23 -9.49
C GLU A 261 -31.71 -3.97 -10.38
N MET A 262 -30.66 -3.14 -10.36
CA MET A 262 -30.60 -1.95 -11.20
C MET A 262 -30.48 -2.31 -12.70
N ASP A 263 -31.20 -1.55 -13.53
CA ASP A 263 -31.08 -1.64 -14.98
C ASP A 263 -29.68 -1.15 -15.40
N PRO A 264 -28.93 -1.90 -16.25
CA PRO A 264 -27.66 -1.47 -16.78
C PRO A 264 -27.69 -0.08 -17.47
N PHE A 265 -28.82 0.33 -18.04
CA PHE A 265 -29.00 1.65 -18.66
C PHE A 265 -29.49 2.74 -17.71
N ASN A 266 -29.64 2.44 -16.41
CA ASN A 266 -29.89 3.46 -15.41
C ASN A 266 -28.69 4.44 -15.36
N PRO A 267 -28.90 5.76 -15.48
CA PRO A 267 -27.81 6.73 -15.49
C PRO A 267 -26.88 6.62 -14.29
N ILE A 268 -27.42 6.36 -13.09
CA ILE A 268 -26.63 6.25 -11.85
C ILE A 268 -25.77 4.98 -11.87
N PHE A 269 -26.32 3.88 -12.39
CA PHE A 269 -25.56 2.65 -12.59
C PHE A 269 -24.43 2.89 -13.59
N MET A 270 -24.74 3.49 -14.75
CA MET A 270 -23.75 3.76 -15.79
C MET A 270 -22.63 4.69 -15.32
N MET A 271 -22.93 5.73 -14.53
CA MET A 271 -21.91 6.62 -13.96
C MET A 271 -20.94 5.87 -13.03
N ALA A 272 -21.47 4.96 -12.20
CA ALA A 272 -20.67 4.16 -11.28
C ALA A 272 -19.89 3.04 -11.98
N ASP A 273 -20.52 2.32 -12.92
CA ASP A 273 -19.97 1.19 -13.68
C ASP A 273 -18.87 1.63 -14.67
N SER A 274 -19.09 2.76 -15.36
CA SER A 274 -18.08 3.36 -16.23
C SER A 274 -16.85 3.87 -15.48
N GLY A 275 -16.98 4.12 -14.17
CA GLY A 275 -15.96 4.78 -13.35
C GLY A 275 -15.78 6.27 -13.67
N ALA A 276 -16.74 6.90 -14.36
CA ALA A 276 -16.75 8.32 -14.66
C ALA A 276 -16.85 9.16 -13.39
N ARG A 277 -17.89 8.88 -12.57
CA ARG A 277 -18.13 9.49 -11.27
C ARG A 277 -19.11 8.64 -10.48
N GLY A 278 -18.88 8.47 -9.18
CA GLY A 278 -19.72 7.60 -8.37
C GLY A 278 -18.98 6.33 -7.97
N SER A 279 -19.27 5.84 -6.77
CA SER A 279 -18.76 4.57 -6.24
C SER A 279 -19.92 3.70 -5.78
N ARG A 280 -19.70 2.38 -5.66
CA ARG A 280 -20.70 1.47 -5.09
C ARG A 280 -21.20 1.94 -3.72
N LEU A 281 -20.31 2.48 -2.90
CA LEU A 281 -20.61 3.08 -1.60
C LEU A 281 -21.56 4.29 -1.69
N GLN A 282 -21.34 5.19 -2.65
CA GLN A 282 -22.20 6.37 -2.83
C GLN A 282 -23.60 5.97 -3.33
N VAL A 283 -23.67 5.06 -4.30
CA VAL A 283 -24.96 4.55 -4.81
C VAL A 283 -25.73 3.82 -3.70
N ARG A 284 -25.02 3.05 -2.86
CA ARG A 284 -25.58 2.42 -1.65
C ARG A 284 -26.22 3.43 -0.70
N GLN A 285 -25.58 4.57 -0.45
CA GLN A 285 -26.16 5.61 0.41
C GLN A 285 -27.40 6.28 -0.19
N LEU A 286 -27.45 6.39 -1.53
CA LEU A 286 -28.56 7.03 -2.22
C LEU A 286 -29.83 6.17 -2.23
N ALA A 287 -29.72 4.87 -2.54
CA ALA A 287 -30.87 3.98 -2.76
C ALA A 287 -30.89 2.69 -1.92
N GLY A 288 -29.79 2.34 -1.25
CA GLY A 288 -29.69 1.17 -0.39
C GLY A 288 -29.96 1.51 1.07
N MET A 289 -28.89 1.75 1.82
CA MET A 289 -28.91 2.24 3.20
C MET A 289 -27.61 3.00 3.47
N ARG A 290 -27.62 3.90 4.45
CA ARG A 290 -26.41 4.66 4.82
C ARG A 290 -25.43 3.84 5.67
N GLY A 291 -25.93 2.99 6.57
CA GLY A 291 -25.12 2.06 7.36
C GLY A 291 -24.56 2.64 8.67
N LEU A 292 -23.45 2.09 9.13
CA LEU A 292 -22.81 2.42 10.40
C LEU A 292 -21.96 3.70 10.32
N MET A 293 -22.09 4.58 11.32
CA MET A 293 -21.34 5.84 11.42
C MET A 293 -20.26 5.78 12.50
N ALA A 294 -19.19 6.56 12.33
CA ALA A 294 -18.14 6.70 13.35
C ALA A 294 -18.37 7.94 14.24
N LYS A 295 -18.09 7.78 15.54
CA LYS A 295 -17.99 8.89 16.50
C LYS A 295 -16.73 9.71 16.25
N PRO A 296 -16.63 10.94 16.80
CA PRO A 296 -15.39 11.71 16.76
C PRO A 296 -14.20 10.99 17.42
N SER A 297 -14.45 10.12 18.41
CA SER A 297 -13.43 9.26 19.03
C SER A 297 -12.86 8.19 18.09
N GLY A 298 -13.53 7.88 16.98
CA GLY A 298 -13.19 6.78 16.07
C GLY A 298 -13.97 5.49 16.32
N GLU A 299 -14.70 5.38 17.42
CA GLU A 299 -15.59 4.24 17.68
C GLU A 299 -16.80 4.23 16.75
N ILE A 300 -17.29 3.04 16.40
CA ILE A 300 -18.49 2.90 15.57
C ILE A 300 -19.74 3.02 16.46
N ILE A 301 -20.78 3.66 15.95
CA ILE A 301 -22.07 3.75 16.64
C ILE A 301 -22.84 2.46 16.35
N GLU A 302 -23.27 1.75 17.39
CA GLU A 302 -23.97 0.45 17.26
C GLU A 302 -25.32 0.55 16.54
N ASN A 303 -25.96 1.73 16.60
CA ASN A 303 -27.22 2.02 15.92
C ASN A 303 -26.94 2.49 14.48
N PRO A 304 -27.24 1.68 13.45
CA PRO A 304 -27.03 2.07 12.06
C PRO A 304 -28.13 3.02 11.56
N ILE A 305 -27.83 3.71 10.48
CA ILE A 305 -28.82 4.45 9.70
C ILE A 305 -29.37 3.50 8.62
N THR A 306 -30.58 3.01 8.83
CA THR A 306 -31.25 2.05 7.93
C THR A 306 -31.89 2.73 6.71
N ALA A 307 -32.19 4.02 6.85
CA ALA A 307 -32.69 4.85 5.77
C ALA A 307 -31.59 5.16 4.72
N ASN A 308 -32.03 5.50 3.52
CA ASN A 308 -31.20 6.07 2.45
C ASN A 308 -31.63 7.52 2.12
N PHE A 309 -30.88 8.20 1.23
CA PHE A 309 -31.21 9.58 0.88
C PHE A 309 -32.54 9.74 0.12
N ARG A 310 -32.98 8.72 -0.64
CA ARG A 310 -34.29 8.75 -1.32
C ARG A 310 -35.45 8.66 -0.32
N GLU A 311 -35.32 7.83 0.71
CA GLU A 311 -36.32 7.66 1.78
C GLU A 311 -36.34 8.86 2.73
N GLY A 312 -35.23 9.56 2.86
CA GLY A 312 -35.03 10.66 3.81
C GLY A 312 -34.50 10.17 5.16
N LEU A 313 -33.90 11.08 5.92
CA LEU A 313 -33.31 10.78 7.23
C LEU A 313 -34.16 11.40 8.33
N THR A 314 -34.34 10.68 9.43
CA THR A 314 -34.90 11.26 10.65
C THR A 314 -33.93 12.27 11.29
N VAL A 315 -34.43 13.12 12.18
CA VAL A 315 -33.60 14.11 12.89
C VAL A 315 -32.45 13.44 13.64
N LEU A 316 -32.70 12.30 14.27
CA LEU A 316 -31.67 11.55 15.01
C LEU A 316 -30.61 10.96 14.08
N GLU A 317 -31.02 10.30 12.98
CA GLU A 317 -30.10 9.74 11.99
C GLU A 317 -29.24 10.82 11.32
N TYR A 318 -29.86 11.95 10.98
CA TYR A 318 -29.14 13.11 10.44
C TYR A 318 -28.12 13.64 11.46
N PHE A 319 -28.53 13.83 12.71
CA PHE A 319 -27.64 14.31 13.78
C PHE A 319 -26.45 13.35 14.03
N ILE A 320 -26.70 12.04 14.07
CA ILE A 320 -25.66 11.02 14.17
C ILE A 320 -24.67 11.15 13.01
N SER A 321 -25.18 11.31 11.78
CA SER A 321 -24.33 11.48 10.60
C SER A 321 -23.49 12.76 10.63
N THR A 322 -23.92 13.83 11.31
CA THR A 322 -23.15 15.08 11.35
C THR A 322 -21.83 14.96 12.10
N HIS A 323 -21.73 14.04 13.06
CA HIS A 323 -20.51 13.87 13.86
C HIS A 323 -19.34 13.38 13.00
N GLY A 324 -19.56 12.33 12.20
CA GLY A 324 -18.57 11.81 11.27
C GLY A 324 -18.21 12.85 10.20
N ALA A 325 -19.22 13.47 9.58
CA ALA A 325 -19.00 14.50 8.55
C ALA A 325 -18.17 15.69 9.06
N ARG A 326 -18.47 16.19 10.26
CA ARG A 326 -17.72 17.30 10.88
C ARG A 326 -16.29 16.91 11.21
N LYS A 327 -16.05 15.70 11.71
CA LYS A 327 -14.68 15.19 11.93
C LYS A 327 -13.92 15.10 10.61
N GLY A 328 -14.52 14.53 9.57
CA GLY A 328 -13.90 14.44 8.24
C GLY A 328 -13.51 15.80 7.67
N LEU A 329 -14.38 16.82 7.81
CA LEU A 329 -14.09 18.20 7.43
C LEU A 329 -12.94 18.81 8.24
N ALA A 330 -12.98 18.67 9.56
CA ALA A 330 -11.94 19.22 10.45
C ALA A 330 -10.58 18.57 10.19
N ASP A 331 -10.55 17.24 10.02
CA ASP A 331 -9.34 16.50 9.69
C ASP A 331 -8.78 16.93 8.33
N THR A 332 -9.63 17.13 7.32
CA THR A 332 -9.20 17.63 6.00
C THR A 332 -8.55 18.99 6.11
N ALA A 333 -9.16 19.92 6.86
CA ALA A 333 -8.63 21.27 7.04
C ALA A 333 -7.30 21.30 7.82
N LEU A 334 -7.14 20.46 8.85
CA LEU A 334 -5.95 20.46 9.71
C LEU A 334 -4.81 19.61 9.15
N LYS A 335 -5.09 18.38 8.71
CA LYS A 335 -4.06 17.40 8.29
C LYS A 335 -3.40 17.76 6.96
N THR A 336 -4.06 18.56 6.12
CA THR A 336 -3.47 19.05 4.86
C THR A 336 -2.20 19.87 5.12
N ALA A 337 -2.16 20.66 6.18
CA ALA A 337 -0.97 21.43 6.56
C ALA A 337 0.20 20.51 6.97
N ASP A 338 -0.08 19.44 7.71
CA ASP A 338 0.94 18.46 8.11
C ASP A 338 1.53 17.72 6.90
N ALA A 339 0.70 17.37 5.92
CA ALA A 339 1.15 16.72 4.68
C ALA A 339 2.03 17.64 3.82
N GLY A 340 1.61 18.90 3.64
CA GLY A 340 2.41 19.90 2.93
C GLY A 340 3.73 20.17 3.63
N TYR A 341 3.73 20.19 4.97
CA TYR A 341 4.93 20.37 5.76
C TYR A 341 5.88 19.16 5.68
N LEU A 342 5.36 17.92 5.69
CA LEU A 342 6.15 16.72 5.41
C LEU A 342 6.80 16.79 4.03
N THR A 343 6.03 17.17 3.00
CA THR A 343 6.53 17.32 1.62
C THR A 343 7.70 18.29 1.55
N ARG A 344 7.58 19.44 2.22
CA ARG A 344 8.67 20.41 2.34
C ARG A 344 9.93 19.78 2.95
N ARG A 345 9.79 19.05 4.06
CA ARG A 345 10.92 18.36 4.73
C ARG A 345 11.57 17.30 3.84
N LEU A 346 10.77 16.55 3.08
CA LEU A 346 11.27 15.55 2.14
C LEU A 346 12.11 16.20 1.04
N VAL A 347 11.65 17.32 0.46
CA VAL A 347 12.41 18.06 -0.55
C VAL A 347 13.72 18.59 0.04
N ASP A 348 13.69 19.15 1.24
CA ASP A 348 14.87 19.72 1.90
C ASP A 348 15.98 18.69 2.12
N VAL A 349 15.63 17.44 2.42
CA VAL A 349 16.58 16.34 2.58
C VAL A 349 17.04 15.77 1.23
N ALA A 350 16.15 15.68 0.24
CA ALA A 350 16.40 14.96 -0.99
C ALA A 350 16.98 15.82 -2.12
N GLN A 351 16.85 17.14 -2.08
CA GLN A 351 17.21 18.06 -3.18
C GLN A 351 18.65 17.95 -3.71
N GLU A 352 19.61 17.45 -2.93
CA GLU A 352 21.00 17.25 -3.37
C GLU A 352 21.17 16.02 -4.28
N LEU A 353 20.16 15.16 -4.37
CA LEU A 353 20.20 13.94 -5.18
C LEU A 353 19.81 14.23 -6.63
N ILE A 354 20.83 14.26 -7.47
CA ILE A 354 20.76 14.35 -8.92
C ILE A 354 21.45 13.13 -9.55
N ILE A 355 21.11 12.82 -10.80
CA ILE A 355 21.88 11.85 -11.60
C ILE A 355 23.19 12.50 -12.03
N THR A 356 24.32 11.92 -11.63
CA THR A 356 25.66 12.46 -11.89
C THR A 356 26.46 11.59 -12.86
N ASP A 357 26.45 10.28 -12.62
CA ASP A 357 27.22 9.30 -13.39
C ASP A 357 26.28 8.35 -14.15
N GLU A 358 26.74 7.72 -15.22
CA GLU A 358 25.95 6.66 -15.88
C GLU A 358 25.97 5.37 -15.05
N ASP A 359 27.15 4.96 -14.57
CA ASP A 359 27.36 3.74 -13.83
C ASP A 359 28.40 3.93 -12.70
N CYS A 360 28.02 3.61 -11.46
CA CYS A 360 28.94 3.62 -10.32
C CYS A 360 29.79 2.34 -10.17
N GLY A 361 29.57 1.30 -10.99
CA GLY A 361 30.33 0.04 -10.94
C GLY A 361 30.07 -0.84 -9.72
N THR A 362 29.06 -0.54 -8.90
CA THR A 362 28.78 -1.35 -7.70
C THR A 362 28.34 -2.77 -8.05
N LEU A 363 28.88 -3.74 -7.32
CA LEU A 363 28.47 -5.15 -7.34
C LEU A 363 27.38 -5.44 -6.29
N ASN A 364 26.96 -4.43 -5.54
CA ASN A 364 25.92 -4.55 -4.53
C ASN A 364 24.55 -4.22 -5.11
N GLY A 365 23.56 -5.07 -4.83
CA GLY A 365 22.16 -4.83 -5.16
C GLY A 365 21.22 -5.24 -4.04
N ILE A 366 19.94 -5.05 -4.29
CA ILE A 366 18.85 -5.50 -3.42
C ILE A 366 18.16 -6.70 -4.06
N THR A 367 17.62 -7.59 -3.24
CA THR A 367 16.82 -8.72 -3.71
C THR A 367 15.36 -8.31 -3.67
N LEU A 368 14.66 -8.38 -4.79
CA LEU A 368 13.22 -8.14 -4.88
C LEU A 368 12.48 -9.46 -5.04
N SER A 369 11.30 -9.53 -4.41
CA SER A 369 10.31 -10.60 -4.56
C SER A 369 8.91 -9.99 -4.74
N SER A 370 7.94 -10.79 -5.15
CA SER A 370 6.53 -10.42 -4.99
C SER A 370 6.20 -10.12 -3.53
N ILE A 371 5.29 -9.18 -3.30
CA ILE A 371 4.81 -8.88 -1.96
C ILE A 371 3.51 -9.64 -1.76
N ILE A 372 3.54 -10.56 -0.80
CA ILE A 372 2.46 -11.49 -0.50
C ILE A 372 1.94 -11.10 0.89
N GLU A 373 0.66 -10.77 1.00
CA GLU A 373 -0.01 -10.53 2.28
C GLU A 373 -0.98 -11.69 2.53
N GLY A 374 -0.59 -12.59 3.43
CA GLY A 374 -1.30 -13.84 3.64
C GLY A 374 -1.31 -14.67 2.36
N ASP A 375 -2.43 -14.63 1.66
CA ASP A 375 -2.76 -15.50 0.53
C ASP A 375 -2.89 -14.75 -0.80
N ASP A 376 -2.87 -13.42 -0.76
CA ASP A 376 -3.06 -12.56 -1.91
C ASP A 376 -1.73 -11.95 -2.33
N ILE A 377 -1.41 -12.06 -3.62
CA ILE A 377 -0.27 -11.35 -4.22
C ILE A 377 -0.70 -9.89 -4.38
N VAL A 378 -0.25 -9.03 -3.46
CA VAL A 378 -0.60 -7.61 -3.45
C VAL A 378 0.10 -6.89 -4.59
N VAL A 379 1.39 -7.19 -4.79
CA VAL A 379 2.17 -6.63 -5.90
C VAL A 379 2.96 -7.76 -6.58
N PRO A 380 2.71 -8.01 -7.88
CA PRO A 380 3.44 -9.01 -8.64
C PRO A 380 4.89 -8.60 -8.85
N LEU A 381 5.77 -9.58 -9.09
CA LEU A 381 7.20 -9.30 -9.27
C LEU A 381 7.43 -8.40 -10.48
N LYS A 382 6.68 -8.60 -11.58
CA LYS A 382 6.83 -7.82 -12.81
C LYS A 382 6.67 -6.32 -12.63
N GLU A 383 5.73 -5.88 -11.79
CA GLU A 383 5.46 -4.46 -11.56
C GLU A 383 6.59 -3.80 -10.76
N ARG A 384 7.28 -4.56 -9.90
CA ARG A 384 8.41 -4.06 -9.09
C ARG A 384 9.72 -3.98 -9.88
N ILE A 385 9.95 -4.92 -10.80
CA ILE A 385 11.20 -4.99 -11.58
C ILE A 385 11.17 -4.15 -12.85
N ALA A 386 9.99 -3.81 -13.37
CA ALA A 386 9.87 -3.01 -14.60
C ALA A 386 10.58 -1.64 -14.49
N GLY A 387 11.47 -1.37 -15.43
CA GLY A 387 12.29 -0.15 -15.49
C GLY A 387 13.42 -0.10 -14.46
N ARG A 388 13.79 -1.23 -13.85
CA ARG A 388 15.01 -1.40 -13.03
C ARG A 388 16.12 -2.05 -13.84
N VAL A 389 17.33 -2.06 -13.31
CA VAL A 389 18.51 -2.66 -13.95
C VAL A 389 18.89 -3.95 -13.23
N ALA A 390 19.08 -5.03 -13.99
CA ALA A 390 19.51 -6.32 -13.45
C ALA A 390 20.94 -6.21 -12.91
N LEU A 391 21.20 -6.79 -11.73
CA LEU A 391 22.56 -6.88 -11.21
C LEU A 391 23.31 -8.07 -11.81
N ASP A 392 22.64 -9.22 -11.91
CA ASP A 392 23.18 -10.45 -12.48
C ASP A 392 22.47 -10.84 -13.78
N ASN A 393 23.06 -11.79 -14.50
CA ASN A 393 22.39 -12.46 -15.60
C ASN A 393 21.17 -13.23 -15.07
N VAL A 394 20.00 -12.93 -15.62
CA VAL A 394 18.78 -13.68 -15.38
C VAL A 394 18.67 -14.74 -16.46
N VAL A 395 18.78 -16.00 -16.06
CA VAL A 395 18.74 -17.17 -16.93
C VAL A 395 17.45 -17.95 -16.70
N ASP A 396 16.92 -18.54 -17.76
CA ASP A 396 15.89 -19.57 -17.65
C ASP A 396 16.53 -20.87 -17.13
N ILE A 397 15.98 -21.40 -16.05
CA ILE A 397 16.46 -22.62 -15.38
C ILE A 397 16.28 -23.85 -16.29
N VAL A 398 15.31 -23.82 -17.21
CA VAL A 398 14.98 -24.97 -18.07
C VAL A 398 15.78 -24.95 -19.37
N THR A 399 15.84 -23.80 -20.04
CA THR A 399 16.47 -23.68 -21.37
C THR A 399 17.92 -23.20 -21.34
N ASP A 400 18.39 -22.71 -20.19
CA ASP A 400 19.71 -22.08 -20.01
C ASP A 400 19.92 -20.81 -20.89
N GLU A 401 18.82 -20.24 -21.41
CA GLU A 401 18.84 -18.99 -22.17
C GLU A 401 18.90 -17.77 -21.24
N ILE A 402 19.72 -16.78 -21.62
CA ILE A 402 19.85 -15.51 -20.89
C ILE A 402 18.72 -14.57 -21.33
N ILE A 403 17.84 -14.22 -20.40
CA ILE A 403 16.69 -13.32 -20.63
C ILE A 403 17.11 -11.87 -20.47
N ALA A 404 17.95 -11.61 -19.47
CA ALA A 404 18.51 -10.30 -19.18
C ALA A 404 19.96 -10.41 -18.73
N GLU A 405 20.85 -9.71 -19.42
CA GLU A 405 22.25 -9.61 -19.04
C GLU A 405 22.43 -8.69 -17.81
N ALA A 406 23.51 -8.90 -17.06
CA ALA A 406 23.94 -8.04 -15.98
C ALA A 406 24.13 -6.61 -16.48
N GLY A 407 23.48 -5.65 -15.82
CA GLY A 407 23.51 -4.24 -16.20
C GLY A 407 22.51 -3.85 -17.29
N ALA A 408 21.69 -4.77 -17.81
CA ALA A 408 20.61 -4.46 -18.73
C ALA A 408 19.36 -3.95 -18.01
N GLU A 409 18.62 -3.06 -18.68
CA GLU A 409 17.29 -2.64 -18.23
C GLU A 409 16.28 -3.79 -18.37
N LEU A 410 15.49 -3.98 -17.32
CA LEU A 410 14.35 -4.89 -17.27
C LEU A 410 13.12 -4.16 -17.81
N THR A 411 12.88 -4.32 -19.11
CA THR A 411 11.66 -3.85 -19.77
C THR A 411 10.44 -4.66 -19.32
N GLU A 412 9.23 -4.17 -19.58
CA GLU A 412 7.99 -4.88 -19.24
C GLU A 412 7.94 -6.28 -19.87
N GLU A 413 8.39 -6.43 -21.12
CA GLU A 413 8.41 -7.72 -21.82
C GLU A 413 9.34 -8.72 -21.10
N LYS A 414 10.52 -8.26 -20.69
CA LYS A 414 11.45 -9.07 -19.89
C LYS A 414 10.85 -9.41 -18.53
N ALA A 415 10.16 -8.47 -17.91
CA ALA A 415 9.51 -8.67 -16.62
C ALA A 415 8.37 -9.71 -16.70
N ASP A 416 7.56 -9.68 -17.77
CA ASP A 416 6.52 -10.67 -18.04
C ASP A 416 7.13 -12.05 -18.33
N MET A 417 8.22 -12.13 -19.10
CA MET A 417 8.96 -13.38 -19.33
C MET A 417 9.49 -13.97 -18.03
N ILE A 418 10.14 -13.15 -17.20
CA ILE A 418 10.66 -13.53 -15.89
C ILE A 418 9.57 -14.12 -14.99
N GLU A 419 8.40 -13.46 -14.94
CA GLU A 419 7.27 -13.93 -14.13
C GLU A 419 6.69 -15.24 -14.70
N SER A 420 6.61 -15.38 -16.02
CA SER A 420 6.11 -16.60 -16.67
C SER A 420 6.99 -17.83 -16.42
N LEU A 421 8.28 -17.62 -16.19
CA LEU A 421 9.23 -18.67 -15.82
C LEU A 421 9.18 -19.06 -14.34
N GLY A 422 8.40 -18.34 -13.52
CA GLY A 422 8.24 -18.62 -12.10
C GLY A 422 9.46 -18.26 -11.25
N ILE A 423 10.29 -17.31 -11.69
CA ILE A 423 11.41 -16.81 -10.88
C ILE A 423 10.85 -15.98 -9.72
N GLU A 424 11.08 -16.43 -8.48
CA GLU A 424 10.52 -15.77 -7.29
C GLU A 424 11.31 -14.55 -6.81
N LYS A 425 12.64 -14.57 -7.01
CA LYS A 425 13.56 -13.56 -6.45
C LYS A 425 14.62 -13.16 -7.46
N ILE A 426 14.87 -11.85 -7.56
CA ILE A 426 15.87 -11.29 -8.48
C ILE A 426 16.70 -10.23 -7.77
N ARG A 427 18.00 -10.22 -8.05
CA ARG A 427 18.90 -9.15 -7.61
C ARG A 427 18.93 -8.03 -8.63
N ILE A 428 18.59 -6.83 -8.18
CA ILE A 428 18.60 -5.61 -9.01
C ILE A 428 19.52 -4.56 -8.41
N ARG A 429 19.93 -3.60 -9.24
CA ARG A 429 20.57 -2.37 -8.78
C ARG A 429 19.54 -1.46 -8.13
N SER A 430 19.96 -0.73 -7.09
CA SER A 430 19.11 0.19 -6.34
C SER A 430 19.86 1.47 -5.98
N VAL A 431 19.09 2.53 -5.75
CA VAL A 431 19.59 3.79 -5.22
C VAL A 431 20.25 3.60 -3.85
N LEU A 432 19.78 2.65 -3.05
CA LEU A 432 20.32 2.36 -1.71
C LEU A 432 21.78 1.87 -1.75
N THR A 433 22.12 1.03 -2.73
CA THR A 433 23.46 0.43 -2.88
C THR A 433 24.38 1.23 -3.79
N CYS A 434 23.93 2.38 -4.31
CA CYS A 434 24.73 3.20 -5.21
C CYS A 434 25.99 3.75 -4.52
N GLU A 435 27.15 3.54 -5.14
CA GLU A 435 28.47 3.98 -4.63
C GLU A 435 28.98 5.26 -5.31
N ALA A 436 28.14 5.90 -6.13
CA ALA A 436 28.43 7.21 -6.71
C ALA A 436 28.82 8.21 -5.60
N GLY A 437 29.92 8.94 -5.80
CA GLY A 437 30.49 9.79 -4.77
C GLY A 437 29.56 10.94 -4.36
N ARG A 438 28.83 11.49 -5.33
CA ARG A 438 27.80 12.52 -5.15
C ARG A 438 26.62 12.20 -6.06
N GLY A 439 25.40 12.35 -5.56
CA GLY A 439 24.19 11.99 -6.31
C GLY A 439 24.00 10.47 -6.42
N VAL A 440 23.48 10.04 -7.56
CA VAL A 440 23.19 8.64 -7.90
C VAL A 440 23.56 8.41 -9.37
N CYS A 441 23.95 7.18 -9.73
CA CYS A 441 24.15 6.85 -11.13
C CYS A 441 22.86 6.43 -11.84
N SER A 442 22.78 6.65 -13.15
CA SER A 442 21.61 6.31 -13.98
C SER A 442 21.21 4.84 -13.82
N LYS A 443 22.17 3.90 -13.90
CA LYS A 443 21.86 2.46 -13.77
C LYS A 443 21.32 2.03 -12.40
N CYS A 444 21.68 2.71 -11.31
CA CYS A 444 21.12 2.39 -9.99
C CYS A 444 19.69 2.92 -9.81
N TYR A 445 19.32 3.99 -10.52
CA TYR A 445 17.97 4.53 -10.53
C TYR A 445 17.06 3.82 -11.56
N GLY A 446 17.64 3.47 -12.71
CA GLY A 446 16.97 2.86 -13.86
C GLY A 446 16.19 3.88 -14.68
N ARG A 447 15.01 3.48 -15.13
CA ARG A 447 14.11 4.28 -15.96
C ARG A 447 13.49 5.46 -15.20
N SER A 448 13.48 6.64 -15.81
CA SER A 448 12.63 7.75 -15.39
C SER A 448 11.18 7.46 -15.77
N LEU A 449 10.31 7.48 -14.76
CA LEU A 449 8.90 7.11 -14.92
C LEU A 449 8.10 8.18 -15.68
N ALA A 450 8.55 9.42 -15.69
CA ALA A 450 7.90 10.51 -16.42
C ALA A 450 8.15 10.44 -17.93
N THR A 451 9.36 10.07 -18.35
CA THR A 451 9.78 10.06 -19.76
C THR A 451 9.72 8.67 -20.40
N GLY A 452 9.73 7.60 -19.60
CA GLY A 452 9.78 6.22 -20.07
C GLY A 452 11.15 5.80 -20.59
N LYS A 453 12.20 6.60 -20.39
CA LYS A 453 13.58 6.32 -20.81
C LYS A 453 14.50 6.17 -19.60
N LEU A 454 15.69 5.62 -19.79
CA LEU A 454 16.73 5.64 -18.76
C LEU A 454 16.98 7.07 -18.27
N ALA A 455 17.17 7.23 -16.96
CA ALA A 455 17.35 8.54 -16.37
C ALA A 455 18.61 9.22 -16.89
N GLU A 456 18.48 10.48 -17.29
CA GLU A 456 19.55 11.25 -17.92
C GLU A 456 20.38 12.00 -16.86
N GLN A 457 21.64 12.32 -17.21
CA GLN A 457 22.48 13.12 -16.33
C GLN A 457 21.84 14.49 -16.07
N GLY A 458 21.81 14.89 -14.80
CA GLY A 458 21.20 16.15 -14.36
C GLY A 458 19.75 16.03 -13.92
N GLU A 459 19.11 14.88 -14.06
CA GLU A 459 17.74 14.69 -13.58
C GLU A 459 17.68 14.79 -12.05
N ALA A 460 16.80 15.66 -11.53
CA ALA A 460 16.67 15.96 -10.11
C ALA A 460 15.79 14.92 -9.37
N ILE A 461 16.24 13.67 -9.36
CA ILE A 461 15.50 12.53 -8.80
C ILE A 461 15.10 12.71 -7.33
N GLY A 462 15.84 13.48 -6.55
CA GLY A 462 15.52 13.77 -5.16
C GLY A 462 14.23 14.58 -5.00
N VAL A 463 14.07 15.64 -5.80
CA VAL A 463 12.86 16.47 -5.79
C VAL A 463 11.67 15.69 -6.34
N ILE A 464 11.87 14.93 -7.43
CA ILE A 464 10.84 14.06 -8.02
C ILE A 464 10.34 13.04 -7.00
N ALA A 465 11.25 12.37 -6.27
CA ALA A 465 10.89 11.40 -5.25
C ALA A 465 10.11 12.03 -4.09
N ALA A 466 10.57 13.19 -3.59
CA ALA A 466 9.90 13.90 -2.50
C ALA A 466 8.47 14.32 -2.88
N GLN A 467 8.27 14.84 -4.11
CA GLN A 467 6.96 15.18 -4.63
C GLN A 467 6.08 13.95 -4.85
N SER A 468 6.63 12.87 -5.39
CA SER A 468 5.93 11.61 -5.63
C SER A 468 5.44 10.92 -4.35
N ILE A 469 6.01 11.27 -3.20
CA ILE A 469 5.59 10.81 -1.87
C ILE A 469 4.63 11.82 -1.21
N GLY A 470 4.98 13.11 -1.30
CA GLY A 470 4.28 14.19 -0.61
C GLY A 470 2.93 14.58 -1.20
N GLU A 471 2.83 14.66 -2.53
CA GLU A 471 1.60 15.01 -3.25
C GLU A 471 0.49 13.98 -2.96
N PRO A 472 0.72 12.66 -3.11
CA PRO A 472 -0.30 11.69 -2.75
C PRO A 472 -0.58 11.71 -1.25
N GLY A 473 0.44 11.93 -0.40
CA GLY A 473 0.25 12.09 1.04
C GLY A 473 -0.74 13.19 1.41
N THR A 474 -0.77 14.28 0.64
CA THR A 474 -1.74 15.37 0.81
C THR A 474 -3.12 14.95 0.30
N GLN A 475 -3.19 14.29 -0.86
CA GLN A 475 -4.46 13.74 -1.36
C GLN A 475 -5.11 12.73 -0.40
N LEU A 476 -4.33 11.91 0.30
CA LEU A 476 -4.83 10.95 1.29
C LEU A 476 -5.63 11.64 2.39
N THR A 477 -5.11 12.77 2.88
CA THR A 477 -5.81 13.56 3.91
C THR A 477 -7.12 14.17 3.39
N MET A 478 -7.16 14.57 2.11
CA MET A 478 -8.36 15.14 1.48
C MET A 478 -9.41 14.09 1.14
N ARG A 479 -9.03 12.90 0.65
CA ARG A 479 -9.98 11.81 0.31
C ARG A 479 -10.76 11.28 1.51
N THR A 480 -10.23 11.48 2.72
CA THR A 480 -10.90 11.17 3.98
C THR A 480 -12.25 11.88 4.10
N PHE A 481 -12.42 13.05 3.47
CA PHE A 481 -13.69 13.79 3.45
C PHE A 481 -14.88 12.95 2.95
N HIS A 482 -14.68 12.14 1.91
CA HIS A 482 -15.75 11.36 1.29
C HIS A 482 -16.10 10.08 2.05
N ILE A 483 -15.17 9.61 2.91
CA ILE A 483 -15.31 8.35 3.67
C ILE A 483 -15.69 8.64 5.14
N GLY A 484 -15.35 9.83 5.66
CA GLY A 484 -15.40 10.21 7.07
C GLY A 484 -16.76 10.14 7.78
N GLY A 485 -17.83 9.76 7.08
CA GLY A 485 -19.13 9.43 7.68
C GLY A 485 -19.36 7.93 7.90
N THR A 486 -18.85 7.06 7.01
CA THR A 486 -19.16 5.62 6.98
C THR A 486 -18.00 4.77 7.45
N ALA A 487 -18.22 3.97 8.48
CA ALA A 487 -17.24 2.98 8.90
C ALA A 487 -17.26 1.80 7.93
N SER A 488 -16.09 1.48 7.36
CA SER A 488 -15.90 0.26 6.56
C SER A 488 -14.85 -0.57 7.28
N ARG A 489 -15.27 -1.66 7.91
CA ARG A 489 -14.35 -2.60 8.56
C ARG A 489 -13.93 -3.64 7.52
N ILE A 490 -12.63 -3.92 7.43
CA ILE A 490 -12.16 -5.12 6.74
C ILE A 490 -12.58 -6.29 7.64
N VAL A 491 -13.49 -7.14 7.15
CA VAL A 491 -13.95 -8.31 7.89
C VAL A 491 -12.73 -9.21 8.14
N GLU A 492 -12.40 -9.45 9.41
CA GLU A 492 -11.36 -10.41 9.75
C GLU A 492 -11.84 -11.80 9.32
N GLN A 493 -11.03 -12.48 8.51
CA GLN A 493 -11.34 -13.84 8.09
C GLN A 493 -11.37 -14.75 9.33
N SER A 494 -12.44 -15.52 9.48
CA SER A 494 -12.63 -16.49 10.57
C SER A 494 -12.43 -17.94 10.10
N SER A 495 -12.07 -18.13 8.83
CA SER A 495 -11.93 -19.45 8.22
C SER A 495 -10.98 -19.48 7.04
N ILE A 496 -10.27 -20.59 6.84
CA ILE A 496 -9.42 -20.85 5.65
C ILE A 496 -10.13 -21.85 4.72
N LYS A 497 -10.10 -21.57 3.41
CA LYS A 497 -10.63 -22.42 2.34
C LYS A 497 -9.49 -22.93 1.48
N SER A 498 -9.51 -24.22 1.12
CA SER A 498 -8.54 -24.81 0.19
C SER A 498 -8.73 -24.25 -1.22
N LYS A 499 -7.67 -23.75 -1.89
CA LYS A 499 -7.77 -23.24 -3.27
C LYS A 499 -7.58 -24.33 -4.31
N ASN A 500 -6.73 -25.31 -4.01
CA ASN A 500 -6.44 -26.45 -4.86
C ASN A 500 -6.73 -27.78 -4.17
N LYS A 501 -7.16 -28.76 -4.97
CA LYS A 501 -7.29 -30.14 -4.51
C LYS A 501 -5.89 -30.68 -4.16
N GLY A 502 -5.72 -31.23 -2.97
CA GLY A 502 -4.43 -31.77 -2.54
C GLY A 502 -4.46 -32.41 -1.15
N ILE A 503 -3.32 -32.97 -0.76
CA ILE A 503 -3.14 -33.67 0.52
C ILE A 503 -2.65 -32.68 1.56
N ILE A 504 -3.38 -32.57 2.67
CA ILE A 504 -3.01 -31.74 3.81
C ILE A 504 -1.83 -32.37 4.56
N LYS A 505 -0.81 -31.58 4.86
CA LYS A 505 0.34 -31.97 5.67
C LYS A 505 0.58 -30.98 6.79
N TYR A 506 0.66 -31.50 8.02
CA TYR A 506 0.94 -30.67 9.19
C TYR A 506 2.45 -30.44 9.35
N HIS A 507 2.83 -29.18 9.53
CA HIS A 507 4.21 -28.76 9.78
C HIS A 507 4.30 -28.13 11.15
N ASN A 508 5.01 -28.81 12.05
CA ASN A 508 5.25 -28.32 13.41
C ASN A 508 3.94 -27.95 14.14
N LEU A 509 2.83 -28.62 13.83
CA LEU A 509 1.49 -28.35 14.37
C LEU A 509 1.17 -29.40 15.43
N ARG A 510 0.81 -28.96 16.63
CA ARG A 510 0.33 -29.83 17.72
C ARG A 510 -1.18 -29.71 17.81
N VAL A 511 -1.88 -30.84 17.70
CA VAL A 511 -3.34 -30.88 17.73
C VAL A 511 -3.85 -31.87 18.76
N VAL A 512 -5.03 -31.59 19.32
CA VAL A 512 -5.80 -32.53 20.13
C VAL A 512 -7.13 -32.80 19.45
N GLU A 513 -7.49 -34.08 19.36
CA GLU A 513 -8.76 -34.51 18.80
C GLU A 513 -9.89 -34.30 19.82
N LYS A 514 -10.92 -33.54 19.44
CA LYS A 514 -12.10 -33.30 20.26
C LYS A 514 -13.35 -33.53 19.41
N GLY A 515 -13.88 -34.76 19.46
CA GLY A 515 -15.03 -35.16 18.65
C GLY A 515 -14.65 -35.46 17.20
N ARG A 516 -15.16 -34.68 16.24
CA ARG A 516 -14.82 -34.80 14.79
C ARG A 516 -13.85 -33.71 14.30
N GLU A 517 -13.38 -32.85 15.19
CA GLU A 517 -12.52 -31.71 14.88
C GLU A 517 -11.21 -31.78 15.68
N PHE A 518 -10.16 -31.16 15.15
CA PHE A 518 -8.83 -31.08 15.75
C PHE A 518 -8.56 -29.66 16.24
N ILE A 519 -8.26 -29.50 17.52
CA ILE A 519 -7.95 -28.19 18.12
C ILE A 519 -6.44 -27.97 18.07
N VAL A 520 -6.01 -26.84 17.51
CA VAL A 520 -4.60 -26.45 17.45
C VAL A 520 -4.12 -25.91 18.81
N LEU A 521 -3.07 -26.50 19.36
CA LEU A 521 -2.52 -26.12 20.65
C LEU A 521 -1.39 -25.10 20.58
N ASN A 522 -0.62 -25.08 19.49
CA ASN A 522 0.59 -24.26 19.39
C ASN A 522 0.44 -23.10 18.39
N ARG A 523 1.24 -22.03 18.58
CA ARG A 523 1.14 -20.80 17.77
C ARG A 523 1.90 -20.85 16.44
N ASN A 524 2.96 -21.66 16.35
CA ASN A 524 3.90 -21.67 15.22
C ASN A 524 3.68 -22.88 14.29
N GLY A 525 2.46 -23.39 14.22
CA GLY A 525 2.12 -24.49 13.35
C GLY A 525 1.66 -24.02 11.97
N ALA A 526 2.03 -24.76 10.94
CA ALA A 526 1.60 -24.52 9.58
C ALA A 526 0.91 -25.77 9.00
N ILE A 527 -0.03 -25.56 8.09
CA ILE A 527 -0.61 -26.61 7.27
C ILE A 527 -0.22 -26.33 5.83
N SER A 528 0.33 -27.33 5.14
CA SER A 528 0.56 -27.24 3.70
C SER A 528 -0.41 -28.15 2.94
N ILE A 529 -0.80 -27.74 1.74
CA ILE A 529 -1.56 -28.58 0.80
C ILE A 529 -0.59 -28.98 -0.30
N ASN A 530 -0.38 -30.28 -0.45
CA ASN A 530 0.59 -30.83 -1.38
C ASN A 530 -0.12 -31.54 -2.55
N SER A 531 0.49 -31.49 -3.73
CA SER A 531 0.10 -32.33 -4.87
C SER A 531 0.33 -33.82 -4.57
N GLU A 532 -0.30 -34.72 -5.33
CA GLU A 532 -0.05 -36.16 -5.28
C GLU A 532 1.45 -36.51 -5.46
N GLN A 533 2.22 -35.65 -6.13
CA GLN A 533 3.67 -35.79 -6.33
C GLN A 533 4.53 -35.22 -5.19
N GLY A 534 3.92 -34.77 -4.08
CA GLY A 534 4.64 -34.27 -2.89
C GLY A 534 5.14 -32.83 -2.98
N ARG A 535 4.86 -32.11 -4.08
CA ARG A 535 5.14 -30.67 -4.21
C ARG A 535 4.18 -29.85 -3.37
N GLU A 536 4.69 -28.95 -2.55
CA GLU A 536 3.92 -27.98 -1.75
C GLU A 536 3.22 -26.99 -2.69
N LEU A 537 1.88 -26.96 -2.69
CA LEU A 537 1.06 -26.05 -3.50
C LEU A 537 0.68 -24.80 -2.71
N GLU A 538 0.26 -24.99 -1.45
CA GLU A 538 -0.18 -23.93 -0.55
C GLU A 538 0.40 -24.16 0.84
N ARG A 539 0.63 -23.07 1.60
CA ARG A 539 1.10 -23.13 2.99
C ARG A 539 0.42 -22.06 3.83
N TYR A 540 -0.25 -22.49 4.89
CA TYR A 540 -1.02 -21.66 5.81
C TYR A 540 -0.42 -21.70 7.21
N LEU A 541 -0.20 -20.54 7.82
CA LEU A 541 0.08 -20.45 9.27
C LEU A 541 -1.24 -20.51 10.03
N ILE A 542 -1.36 -21.43 11.00
CA ILE A 542 -2.61 -21.66 11.71
C ILE A 542 -2.56 -21.05 13.11
N PRO A 543 -3.49 -20.14 13.45
CA PRO A 543 -3.58 -19.59 14.79
C PRO A 543 -3.87 -20.64 15.87
N GLN A 544 -3.33 -20.43 17.08
CA GLN A 544 -3.65 -21.25 18.24
C GLN A 544 -5.14 -21.21 18.58
N GLY A 545 -5.71 -22.37 18.88
CA GLY A 545 -7.13 -22.56 19.16
C GLY A 545 -8.05 -22.60 17.95
N SER A 546 -7.48 -22.66 16.74
CA SER A 546 -8.25 -22.97 15.54
C SER A 546 -8.76 -24.41 15.56
N LEU A 547 -9.96 -24.60 15.02
CA LEU A 547 -10.61 -25.88 14.78
C LEU A 547 -10.33 -26.33 13.35
N ILE A 548 -9.74 -27.51 13.19
CA ILE A 548 -9.45 -28.11 11.89
C ILE A 548 -10.42 -29.28 11.68
N SER A 549 -11.10 -29.31 10.53
CA SER A 549 -12.05 -30.39 10.19
C SER A 549 -11.41 -31.57 9.44
N ILE A 550 -10.22 -31.37 8.84
CA ILE A 550 -9.52 -32.40 8.05
C ILE A 550 -8.23 -32.84 8.75
N ALA A 551 -8.09 -34.15 8.95
CA ALA A 551 -6.92 -34.76 9.58
C ALA A 551 -5.65 -34.68 8.71
N ASP A 552 -4.49 -34.84 9.33
CA ASP A 552 -3.21 -34.91 8.63
C ASP A 552 -3.18 -36.04 7.59
N SER A 553 -2.55 -35.78 6.45
CA SER A 553 -2.45 -36.68 5.29
C SER A 553 -3.78 -37.07 4.62
N LYS A 554 -4.88 -36.35 4.88
CA LYS A 554 -6.14 -36.49 4.12
C LYS A 554 -6.24 -35.48 2.97
N GLU A 555 -7.03 -35.84 1.98
CA GLU A 555 -7.30 -35.02 0.80
C GLU A 555 -8.35 -33.94 1.11
N ALA A 556 -8.06 -32.69 0.73
CA ALA A 556 -8.97 -31.56 0.80
C ALA A 556 -9.56 -31.27 -0.57
N ALA A 557 -10.87 -31.03 -0.64
CA ALA A 557 -11.52 -30.62 -1.88
C ALA A 557 -11.32 -29.12 -2.13
N LYS A 558 -11.28 -28.75 -3.42
CA LYS A 558 -11.21 -27.34 -3.84
C LYS A 558 -12.42 -26.56 -3.31
N GLY A 559 -12.17 -25.50 -2.55
CA GLY A 559 -13.16 -24.63 -1.95
C GLY A 559 -13.68 -25.07 -0.57
N GLU A 560 -13.19 -26.20 -0.05
CA GLU A 560 -13.61 -26.73 1.25
C GLU A 560 -13.02 -25.90 2.41
N VAL A 561 -13.88 -25.53 3.37
CA VAL A 561 -13.45 -24.85 4.61
C VAL A 561 -12.90 -25.90 5.57
N PHE A 562 -11.59 -25.88 5.79
CA PHE A 562 -10.92 -26.88 6.64
C PHE A 562 -10.41 -26.34 7.97
N VAL A 563 -10.32 -25.01 8.14
CA VAL A 563 -9.94 -24.37 9.41
C VAL A 563 -10.93 -23.26 9.78
N ARG A 564 -11.30 -23.17 11.05
CA ARG A 564 -12.16 -22.11 11.62
C ARG A 564 -11.63 -21.63 12.97
N TRP A 565 -11.77 -20.35 13.27
CA TRP A 565 -11.45 -19.80 14.60
C TRP A 565 -12.33 -18.60 14.94
N ASP A 566 -12.32 -18.21 16.22
CA ASP A 566 -12.94 -16.97 16.68
C ASP A 566 -11.93 -15.81 16.51
N PRO A 567 -12.20 -14.81 15.64
CA PRO A 567 -11.29 -13.69 15.45
C PRO A 567 -11.27 -12.71 16.62
N TYR A 568 -12.32 -12.68 17.46
CA TYR A 568 -12.47 -11.67 18.52
C TYR A 568 -11.86 -12.08 19.85
N THR A 569 -11.48 -13.35 19.99
CA THR A 569 -10.91 -13.86 21.23
C THR A 569 -9.62 -14.62 20.95
N SER A 570 -8.60 -14.39 21.78
CA SER A 570 -7.43 -15.25 21.81
C SER A 570 -7.65 -16.29 22.93
N PRO A 571 -7.82 -17.57 22.59
CA PRO A 571 -8.03 -18.60 23.59
C PRO A 571 -6.70 -18.98 24.26
N ILE A 572 -6.72 -19.14 25.59
CA ILE A 572 -5.66 -19.80 26.35
C ILE A 572 -6.12 -21.23 26.60
N LEU A 573 -5.48 -22.19 25.94
CA LEU A 573 -5.82 -23.62 25.98
C LEU A 573 -4.77 -24.39 26.77
N THR A 574 -5.18 -25.49 27.39
CA THR A 574 -4.23 -26.45 27.97
C THR A 574 -3.75 -27.47 26.94
N GLU A 575 -2.46 -27.82 26.96
CA GLU A 575 -1.90 -28.97 26.24
C GLU A 575 -2.06 -30.30 27.00
N VAL A 576 -2.28 -30.24 28.31
CA VAL A 576 -2.21 -31.40 29.22
C VAL A 576 -3.50 -31.57 30.02
N LYS A 577 -3.88 -32.81 30.31
CA LYS A 577 -4.97 -33.12 31.24
C LYS A 577 -4.49 -32.98 32.68
N GLY A 578 -5.34 -32.51 33.58
CA GLY A 578 -4.98 -32.43 35.00
C GLY A 578 -5.90 -31.52 35.81
N LYS A 579 -5.46 -31.19 37.03
CA LYS A 579 -6.17 -30.32 37.95
C LYS A 579 -5.65 -28.89 37.84
N VAL A 580 -6.53 -27.92 37.61
CA VAL A 580 -6.17 -26.50 37.60
C VAL A 580 -5.84 -26.04 39.02
N ARG A 581 -4.73 -25.31 39.18
CA ARG A 581 -4.41 -24.57 40.39
C ARG A 581 -4.03 -23.14 40.04
N PHE A 582 -4.58 -22.20 40.79
CA PHE A 582 -4.28 -20.78 40.65
C PHE A 582 -2.99 -20.43 41.41
N GLU A 583 -2.06 -19.75 40.73
CA GLU A 583 -0.81 -19.28 41.30
C GLU A 583 -0.71 -17.76 41.08
N ASP A 584 -0.41 -17.01 42.15
CA ASP A 584 -0.42 -15.54 42.18
C ASP A 584 -1.72 -14.87 41.67
N LEU A 585 -2.85 -15.58 41.78
CA LEU A 585 -4.20 -15.08 41.52
C LEU A 585 -4.95 -14.87 42.86
N LYS A 586 -4.88 -13.65 43.38
CA LYS A 586 -5.61 -13.19 44.56
C LYS A 586 -6.79 -12.29 44.17
N GLU A 587 -7.93 -12.61 44.75
CA GLU A 587 -9.17 -11.85 44.61
C GLU A 587 -8.99 -10.40 45.13
N ASN A 588 -9.53 -9.42 44.42
CA ASN A 588 -9.42 -7.97 44.65
C ASN A 588 -8.01 -7.36 44.57
N VAL A 589 -6.99 -8.15 44.21
CA VAL A 589 -5.60 -7.66 44.01
C VAL A 589 -5.17 -7.79 42.55
N CYS A 590 -5.31 -8.97 41.96
CA CYS A 590 -4.95 -9.24 40.55
C CYS A 590 -6.07 -9.94 39.78
N MET A 591 -7.09 -10.43 40.47
CA MET A 591 -8.33 -10.94 39.89
C MET A 591 -9.51 -10.18 40.50
N ARG A 592 -10.39 -9.63 39.68
CA ARG A 592 -11.63 -9.01 40.11
C ARG A 592 -12.80 -9.86 39.65
N GLU A 593 -13.70 -10.14 40.58
CA GLU A 593 -15.02 -10.67 40.25
C GLU A 593 -15.91 -9.51 39.86
N GLU A 594 -16.17 -9.37 38.57
CA GLU A 594 -17.12 -8.41 38.06
C GLU A 594 -18.46 -9.12 37.87
N LEU A 595 -19.41 -8.76 38.73
CA LEU A 595 -20.80 -9.16 38.53
C LEU A 595 -21.36 -8.30 37.42
N ASN A 596 -21.63 -8.90 36.27
CA ASN A 596 -22.26 -8.16 35.20
C ASN A 596 -23.70 -7.80 35.63
N PRO A 597 -24.03 -6.49 35.78
CA PRO A 597 -25.28 -6.04 36.40
C PRO A 597 -26.53 -6.42 35.58
N ILE A 598 -26.35 -6.83 34.32
CA ILE A 598 -27.44 -7.20 33.41
C ILE A 598 -27.64 -8.72 33.38
N THR A 599 -26.56 -9.51 33.44
CA THR A 599 -26.62 -10.97 33.25
C THR A 599 -26.63 -11.74 34.56
N GLY A 600 -26.18 -11.11 35.66
CA GLY A 600 -26.04 -11.75 36.97
C GLY A 600 -24.96 -12.83 37.04
N VAL A 601 -24.18 -13.01 35.96
CA VAL A 601 -23.04 -13.94 35.92
C VAL A 601 -21.80 -13.23 36.46
N THR A 602 -21.10 -13.90 37.37
CA THR A 602 -19.82 -13.44 37.90
C THR A 602 -18.71 -13.78 36.92
N GLU A 603 -18.13 -12.76 36.29
CA GLU A 603 -16.94 -12.91 35.45
C GLU A 603 -15.69 -12.66 36.29
N ARG A 604 -14.68 -13.51 36.13
CA ARG A 604 -13.37 -13.36 36.79
C ARG A 604 -12.39 -12.76 35.79
N VAL A 605 -12.04 -11.50 35.98
CA VAL A 605 -11.16 -10.75 35.07
C VAL A 605 -9.83 -10.47 35.76
N VAL A 606 -8.72 -10.72 35.06
CA VAL A 606 -7.40 -10.35 35.54
C VAL A 606 -7.23 -8.84 35.39
N VAL A 607 -7.06 -8.15 36.51
CA VAL A 607 -6.93 -6.68 36.55
C VAL A 607 -5.47 -6.26 36.67
N GLU A 608 -5.21 -4.99 36.35
CA GLU A 608 -3.89 -4.40 36.56
C GLU A 608 -3.53 -4.43 38.06
N HIS A 609 -2.34 -4.95 38.35
CA HIS A 609 -1.88 -5.22 39.72
C HIS A 609 -0.44 -4.76 39.91
N LYS A 610 0.00 -4.68 41.17
CA LYS A 610 1.37 -4.31 41.52
C LYS A 610 2.35 -5.38 41.04
N VAL A 611 3.55 -4.95 40.69
CA VAL A 611 4.61 -5.71 40.00
C VAL A 611 5.10 -6.98 40.73
N GLU A 612 4.62 -7.28 41.94
CA GLU A 612 5.01 -8.46 42.75
C GLU A 612 4.18 -9.72 42.45
N TYR A 613 3.07 -9.61 41.73
CA TYR A 613 2.21 -10.75 41.40
C TYR A 613 2.37 -11.15 39.93
N HIS A 614 2.44 -12.46 39.67
CA HIS A 614 2.57 -13.03 38.33
C HIS A 614 1.42 -14.01 38.05
N PRO A 615 0.19 -13.51 37.81
CA PRO A 615 -0.99 -14.36 37.70
C PRO A 615 -0.80 -15.43 36.62
N GLN A 616 -0.87 -16.68 37.04
CA GLN A 616 -0.72 -17.84 36.16
C GLN A 616 -1.56 -19.01 36.66
N MET A 617 -1.92 -19.89 35.73
CA MET A 617 -2.58 -21.15 36.04
C MET A 617 -1.60 -22.27 35.83
N ILE A 618 -1.46 -23.12 36.84
CA ILE A 618 -0.67 -24.34 36.76
C ILE A 618 -1.60 -25.54 36.68
N ILE A 619 -1.21 -26.55 35.92
CA ILE A 619 -1.96 -27.81 35.80
C ILE A 619 -1.16 -28.89 36.50
N LEU A 620 -1.81 -29.56 37.45
CA LEU A 620 -1.22 -30.59 38.30
C LEU A 620 -1.66 -31.98 37.84
N ASP A 621 -0.74 -32.94 37.90
CA ASP A 621 -1.06 -34.37 37.79
C ASP A 621 -1.71 -34.91 39.07
N ALA A 622 -2.17 -36.17 39.07
CA ALA A 622 -2.70 -36.87 40.23
C ALA A 622 -1.71 -36.98 41.42
N LYS A 623 -0.42 -36.68 41.21
CA LYS A 623 0.65 -36.63 42.23
C LYS A 623 1.04 -35.21 42.64
N ASP A 624 0.26 -34.18 42.28
CA ASP A 624 0.55 -32.75 42.52
C ASP A 624 1.85 -32.23 41.87
N GLU A 625 2.35 -32.90 40.82
CA GLU A 625 3.45 -32.39 40.00
C GLU A 625 2.93 -31.45 38.91
N VAL A 626 3.65 -30.35 38.66
CA VAL A 626 3.28 -29.34 37.65
C VAL A 626 3.54 -29.85 36.25
N LEU A 627 2.48 -30.12 35.49
CA LEU A 627 2.51 -30.55 34.10
C LEU A 627 2.59 -29.40 33.09
N GLY A 628 2.09 -28.22 33.45
CA GLY A 628 2.10 -27.05 32.57
C GLY A 628 1.80 -25.75 33.31
N ILE A 629 2.38 -24.65 32.82
CA ILE A 629 2.24 -23.30 33.39
C ILE A 629 1.70 -22.37 32.30
N TYR A 630 0.56 -21.74 32.56
CA TYR A 630 -0.16 -20.87 31.63
C TYR A 630 -0.30 -19.48 32.23
N PRO A 631 0.56 -18.51 31.83
CA PRO A 631 0.47 -17.15 32.33
C PRO A 631 -0.82 -16.47 31.85
N LEU A 632 -1.46 -15.72 32.74
CA LEU A 632 -2.67 -14.96 32.44
C LEU A 632 -2.32 -13.47 32.29
N PRO A 633 -2.49 -12.87 31.10
CA PRO A 633 -2.28 -11.44 30.92
C PRO A 633 -3.43 -10.62 31.52
N ILE A 634 -3.17 -9.32 31.70
CA ILE A 634 -4.18 -8.34 32.10
C ILE A 634 -5.31 -8.31 31.07
N GLY A 635 -6.55 -8.30 31.54
CA GLY A 635 -7.75 -8.35 30.71
C GLY A 635 -8.17 -9.77 30.29
N ALA A 636 -7.49 -10.83 30.73
CA ALA A 636 -7.95 -12.20 30.51
C ALA A 636 -9.19 -12.52 31.37
N HIS A 637 -10.22 -13.07 30.74
CA HIS A 637 -11.42 -13.60 31.41
C HIS A 637 -11.21 -15.09 31.70
N ILE A 638 -11.21 -15.45 32.98
CA ILE A 638 -10.96 -16.81 33.47
C ILE A 638 -12.28 -17.60 33.45
N LEU A 639 -12.31 -18.71 32.73
CA LEU A 639 -13.52 -19.55 32.63
C LEU A 639 -13.52 -20.70 33.64
N VAL A 640 -12.35 -21.23 33.98
CA VAL A 640 -12.20 -22.40 34.85
C VAL A 640 -12.17 -22.02 36.33
N LYS A 641 -12.55 -22.93 37.23
CA LYS A 641 -12.46 -22.75 38.69
C LYS A 641 -11.16 -23.35 39.24
N ASP A 642 -10.68 -22.80 40.35
CA ASP A 642 -9.55 -23.38 41.07
C ASP A 642 -9.91 -24.80 41.54
N GLY A 643 -9.02 -25.76 41.28
CA GLY A 643 -9.23 -27.18 41.57
C GLY A 643 -10.10 -27.96 40.57
N GLN A 644 -10.58 -27.34 39.48
CA GLN A 644 -11.34 -28.02 38.43
C GLN A 644 -10.46 -29.02 37.65
N HIS A 645 -11.02 -30.19 37.33
CA HIS A 645 -10.38 -31.13 36.39
C HIS A 645 -10.72 -30.75 34.95
N ILE A 646 -9.68 -30.73 34.12
CA ILE A 646 -9.75 -30.30 32.71
C ILE A 646 -9.06 -31.31 31.81
N ASP A 647 -9.57 -31.43 30.59
CA ASP A 647 -8.99 -32.25 29.53
C ASP A 647 -8.02 -31.43 28.65
N ALA A 648 -7.15 -32.13 27.91
CA ALA A 648 -6.29 -31.48 26.93
C ALA A 648 -7.14 -30.77 25.85
N GLY A 649 -6.74 -29.55 25.46
CA GLY A 649 -7.49 -28.70 24.53
C GLY A 649 -8.69 -27.97 25.16
N GLU A 650 -8.85 -27.99 26.49
CA GLU A 650 -9.87 -27.19 27.18
C GLU A 650 -9.44 -25.74 27.38
N LEU A 651 -10.42 -24.83 27.36
CA LEU A 651 -10.19 -23.39 27.36
C LEU A 651 -10.15 -22.86 28.79
N LEU A 652 -8.97 -22.40 29.21
CA LEU A 652 -8.70 -21.93 30.56
C LEU A 652 -9.17 -20.48 30.74
N ALA A 653 -8.81 -19.63 29.78
CA ALA A 653 -9.15 -18.22 29.78
C ALA A 653 -9.28 -17.68 28.35
N LYS A 654 -10.09 -16.64 28.18
CA LYS A 654 -10.21 -15.90 26.92
C LYS A 654 -9.63 -14.52 27.10
N ILE A 655 -8.82 -14.09 26.14
CA ILE A 655 -8.43 -12.70 26.03
C ILE A 655 -9.31 -12.10 24.95
N PRO A 656 -10.22 -11.15 25.27
CA PRO A 656 -10.88 -10.38 24.24
C PRO A 656 -9.78 -9.67 23.46
N ARG A 657 -9.64 -9.99 22.18
CA ARG A 657 -8.79 -9.20 21.32
C ARG A 657 -9.46 -7.86 21.24
N VAL A 658 -8.78 -6.83 21.74
CA VAL A 658 -9.06 -5.48 21.29
C VAL A 658 -8.65 -5.51 19.83
N SER A 659 -9.60 -5.90 18.97
CA SER A 659 -9.42 -5.87 17.53
C SER A 659 -8.83 -4.51 17.24
N GLY A 660 -7.60 -4.53 16.73
CA GLY A 660 -6.75 -3.35 16.67
C GLY A 660 -7.61 -2.21 16.17
N LYS A 661 -7.60 -1.08 16.91
CA LYS A 661 -8.23 0.18 16.47
C LYS A 661 -8.17 0.17 14.96
N THR A 662 -9.35 0.14 14.31
CA THR A 662 -9.51 0.10 12.85
C THR A 662 -8.26 0.69 12.25
N ARG A 663 -7.44 -0.07 11.51
CA ARG A 663 -6.21 0.42 10.87
C ARG A 663 -6.63 1.69 10.14
N ASP A 664 -6.42 2.82 10.83
CA ASP A 664 -7.28 3.96 10.59
C ASP A 664 -6.77 4.54 9.30
N ILE A 665 -7.62 4.51 8.27
CA ILE A 665 -7.33 5.12 6.97
C ILE A 665 -6.84 6.57 7.20
N THR A 666 -7.34 7.22 8.26
CA THR A 666 -6.98 8.59 8.64
C THR A 666 -5.66 8.72 9.43
N GLY A 667 -5.03 7.60 9.82
CA GLY A 667 -3.79 7.51 10.60
C GLY A 667 -2.53 7.16 9.78
N GLY A 668 -2.66 6.90 8.48
CA GLY A 668 -1.54 6.50 7.62
C GLY A 668 -0.42 7.54 7.54
N LEU A 669 -0.75 8.80 7.30
CA LEU A 669 0.26 9.86 7.16
C LEU A 669 1.08 10.11 8.45
N PRO A 670 0.47 10.20 9.66
CA PRO A 670 1.23 10.24 10.91
C PRO A 670 2.23 9.10 11.07
N ARG A 671 1.88 7.88 10.63
CA ARG A 671 2.78 6.72 10.65
C ARG A 671 3.93 6.88 9.68
N VAL A 672 3.67 7.33 8.45
CA VAL A 672 4.71 7.63 7.45
C VAL A 672 5.66 8.72 7.97
N ALA A 673 5.13 9.77 8.59
CA ALA A 673 5.93 10.82 9.20
C ALA A 673 6.76 10.30 10.39
N GLU A 674 6.22 9.39 11.22
CA GLU A 674 6.95 8.74 12.30
C GLU A 674 8.16 7.95 11.78
N LEU A 675 7.97 7.18 10.70
CA LEU A 675 9.00 6.38 10.06
C LEU A 675 10.10 7.26 9.45
N PHE A 676 9.75 8.31 8.70
CA PHE A 676 10.72 9.25 8.13
C PHE A 676 11.45 10.10 9.16
N GLU A 677 10.83 10.38 10.32
CA GLU A 677 11.51 11.05 11.43
C GLU A 677 12.33 10.10 12.30
N ALA A 678 12.36 8.80 11.96
CA ALA A 678 13.01 7.75 12.72
C ALA A 678 12.68 7.80 14.22
N ARG A 679 11.42 8.13 14.56
CA ARG A 679 10.99 8.29 15.96
C ARG A 679 10.91 6.92 16.63
N ARG A 680 11.22 6.90 17.93
CA ARG A 680 10.98 5.71 18.74
C ARG A 680 9.47 5.60 19.00
N PRO A 681 8.85 4.46 18.69
CA PRO A 681 7.44 4.24 19.00
C PRO A 681 7.18 4.38 20.51
N LYS A 682 5.98 4.82 20.88
CA LYS A 682 5.58 4.97 22.29
C LYS A 682 5.62 3.65 23.04
N ASP A 683 5.25 2.56 22.35
CA ASP A 683 5.15 1.24 22.94
C ASP A 683 5.93 0.19 22.11
N PRO A 684 7.27 0.20 22.16
CA PRO A 684 8.11 -0.56 21.24
C PRO A 684 8.04 -2.07 21.48
N ALA A 685 8.23 -2.85 20.42
CA ALA A 685 8.60 -4.26 20.50
C ALA A 685 10.08 -4.40 20.91
N VAL A 686 10.36 -5.50 21.61
CA VAL A 686 11.73 -5.90 21.95
C VAL A 686 12.16 -7.00 20.97
N ILE A 687 13.30 -6.82 20.31
CA ILE A 687 13.87 -7.80 19.38
C ILE A 687 15.05 -8.54 20.00
N SER A 688 15.24 -9.80 19.63
CA SER A 688 16.45 -10.53 19.97
C SER A 688 17.64 -9.97 19.18
N GLU A 689 18.79 -9.84 19.81
CA GLU A 689 20.03 -9.36 19.20
C GLU A 689 21.03 -10.50 18.94
N ILE A 690 20.70 -11.72 19.36
CA ILE A 690 21.48 -12.94 19.12
C ILE A 690 20.54 -14.10 18.76
N ASP A 691 21.06 -15.06 18.00
CA ASP A 691 20.40 -16.34 17.77
C ASP A 691 20.58 -17.24 19.00
N GLY A 692 19.51 -17.91 19.44
CA GLY A 692 19.61 -18.79 20.59
C GLY A 692 18.30 -19.39 21.05
N PHE A 693 18.36 -20.07 22.20
CA PHE A 693 17.20 -20.61 22.88
C PHE A 693 16.73 -19.65 23.99
N VAL A 694 15.42 -19.52 24.13
CA VAL A 694 14.78 -18.65 25.10
C VAL A 694 14.69 -19.32 26.48
N GLU A 695 15.20 -18.65 27.49
CA GLU A 695 15.04 -18.96 28.91
C GLU A 695 14.33 -17.78 29.59
N PHE A 696 13.45 -18.05 30.54
CA PHE A 696 12.87 -17.01 31.38
C PHE A 696 13.61 -16.98 32.71
N SER A 697 14.02 -15.78 33.13
CA SER A 697 14.65 -15.52 34.41
C SER A 697 13.90 -14.44 35.18
N GLU A 698 13.80 -14.61 36.49
CA GLU A 698 13.34 -13.57 37.40
C GLU A 698 14.55 -12.82 37.97
N SER A 699 14.86 -11.59 37.51
CA SER A 699 15.64 -10.67 38.35
C SER A 699 15.80 -9.21 37.91
N LYS A 700 16.10 -8.40 38.94
CA LYS A 700 16.36 -6.96 39.09
C LYS A 700 15.21 -6.01 38.67
N LYS A 701 14.40 -5.63 39.67
CA LYS A 701 13.31 -4.62 39.66
C LYS A 701 11.94 -5.09 39.14
N ASN A 702 11.49 -6.30 39.52
CA ASN A 702 10.17 -6.86 39.19
C ASN A 702 9.78 -6.87 37.70
N GLN A 703 10.75 -6.90 36.78
CA GLN A 703 10.46 -7.09 35.35
C GLN A 703 10.81 -8.51 34.94
N ARG A 704 9.95 -9.15 34.12
CA ARG A 704 10.27 -10.45 33.51
C ARG A 704 11.40 -10.26 32.52
N VAL A 705 12.41 -11.12 32.60
CA VAL A 705 13.57 -11.07 31.71
C VAL A 705 13.59 -12.31 30.83
N ILE A 706 13.64 -12.09 29.52
CA ILE A 706 13.92 -13.11 28.52
C ILE A 706 15.43 -13.19 28.38
N VAL A 707 16.00 -14.34 28.69
CA VAL A 707 17.42 -14.63 28.47
C VAL A 707 17.51 -15.47 27.20
N VAL A 708 18.15 -14.94 26.17
CA VAL A 708 18.47 -15.73 24.97
C VAL A 708 19.89 -16.26 25.14
N ARG A 709 20.05 -17.58 25.04
CA ARG A 709 21.36 -18.24 25.12
C ARG A 709 21.73 -18.82 23.76
N SER A 710 22.82 -18.31 23.20
CA SER A 710 23.36 -18.80 21.93
C SER A 710 24.08 -20.13 22.10
N SER A 711 24.17 -20.90 21.01
CA SER A 711 24.96 -22.15 20.96
C SER A 711 26.47 -21.91 21.20
N THR A 712 26.94 -20.67 20.99
CA THR A 712 28.31 -20.23 21.27
C THR A 712 28.58 -19.90 22.75
N GLY A 713 27.57 -19.99 23.63
CA GLY A 713 27.68 -19.67 25.05
C GLY A 713 27.45 -18.19 25.39
N MET A 714 27.25 -17.31 24.40
CA MET A 714 26.82 -15.93 24.66
C MET A 714 25.40 -15.91 25.20
N LYS A 715 25.18 -15.15 26.28
CA LYS A 715 23.84 -14.90 26.85
C LYS A 715 23.50 -13.43 26.75
N ARG A 716 22.24 -13.12 26.43
CA ARG A 716 21.73 -11.76 26.35
C ARG A 716 20.37 -11.67 27.03
N GLU A 717 20.21 -10.65 27.86
CA GLU A 717 19.07 -10.51 28.77
C GLU A 717 18.19 -9.34 28.31
N TYR A 718 16.89 -9.58 28.12
CA TYR A 718 15.91 -8.63 27.61
C TYR A 718 14.81 -8.41 28.64
N ALA A 719 14.65 -7.18 29.14
CA ALA A 719 13.57 -6.84 30.06
C ALA A 719 12.26 -6.60 29.29
N ILE A 720 11.19 -7.29 29.70
CA ILE A 720 9.84 -7.09 29.17
C ILE A 720 9.16 -5.96 29.96
N PRO A 721 8.61 -4.93 29.29
CA PRO A 721 7.77 -3.92 29.95
C PRO A 721 6.55 -4.55 30.66
N HIS A 722 6.15 -3.97 31.79
CA HIS A 722 5.00 -4.45 32.55
C HIS A 722 3.71 -4.46 31.71
N GLY A 723 2.92 -5.52 31.81
CA GLY A 723 1.65 -5.68 31.07
C GLY A 723 1.77 -6.23 29.65
N LYS A 724 2.99 -6.39 29.10
CA LYS A 724 3.16 -6.97 27.76
C LYS A 724 3.30 -8.49 27.77
N HIS A 725 2.66 -9.13 26.79
CA HIS A 725 2.74 -10.58 26.59
C HIS A 725 3.95 -10.91 25.68
N PRO A 726 4.85 -11.82 26.08
CA PRO A 726 5.92 -12.32 25.21
C PRO A 726 5.37 -13.26 24.13
N ASN A 727 5.90 -13.16 22.91
CA ASN A 727 5.51 -14.00 21.79
C ASN A 727 6.20 -15.37 21.78
N VAL A 728 7.19 -15.54 22.64
CA VAL A 728 8.08 -16.70 22.70
C VAL A 728 7.90 -17.46 24.02
N TYR A 729 8.06 -18.77 23.97
CA TYR A 729 8.01 -19.66 25.14
C TYR A 729 9.41 -20.16 25.54
N LYS A 730 9.51 -20.72 26.76
CA LYS A 730 10.75 -21.30 27.25
C LYS A 730 11.14 -22.48 26.36
N GLY A 731 12.37 -22.46 25.84
CA GLY A 731 12.90 -23.47 24.93
C GLY A 731 12.70 -23.16 23.44
N ASP A 732 12.01 -22.07 23.08
CA ASP A 732 11.88 -21.66 21.68
C ASP A 732 13.24 -21.21 21.13
N ARG A 733 13.51 -21.58 19.88
CA ARG A 733 14.66 -21.09 19.13
C ARG A 733 14.27 -19.77 18.45
N VAL A 734 14.99 -18.70 18.78
CA VAL A 734 14.79 -17.38 18.20
C VAL A 734 15.97 -17.00 17.31
N ALA A 735 15.67 -16.31 16.21
CA ALA A 735 16.66 -15.71 15.34
C ALA A 735 16.99 -14.26 15.77
N ALA A 736 18.19 -13.78 15.43
CA ALA A 736 18.58 -12.38 15.60
C ALA A 736 17.66 -11.48 14.76
N GLY A 737 17.11 -10.46 15.39
CA GLY A 737 16.11 -9.55 14.84
C GLY A 737 14.65 -9.98 15.07
N GLN A 738 14.40 -11.20 15.57
CA GLN A 738 13.05 -11.68 15.84
C GLN A 738 12.40 -10.93 17.01
N GLN A 739 11.14 -10.52 16.84
CA GLN A 739 10.35 -9.88 17.89
C GLN A 739 10.03 -10.87 19.01
N LEU A 740 10.39 -10.51 20.24
CA LEU A 740 10.11 -11.27 21.45
C LEU A 740 8.78 -10.88 22.09
N VAL A 741 8.29 -9.68 21.79
CA VAL A 741 7.10 -9.05 22.39
C VAL A 741 6.37 -8.26 21.29
N ASP A 742 5.04 -8.24 21.36
CA ASP A 742 4.21 -7.47 20.44
C ASP A 742 4.47 -5.96 20.50
N GLY A 743 4.48 -5.34 19.31
CA GLY A 743 4.57 -3.89 19.13
C GLY A 743 5.32 -3.48 17.87
N PRO A 744 5.30 -2.19 17.53
CA PRO A 744 6.14 -1.63 16.47
C PRO A 744 7.63 -1.74 16.83
N VAL A 745 8.43 -2.21 15.87
CA VAL A 745 9.88 -2.35 16.07
C VAL A 745 10.57 -0.99 16.08
N VAL A 746 11.59 -0.85 16.91
CA VAL A 746 12.47 0.32 16.93
C VAL A 746 13.47 0.23 15.78
N LEU A 747 13.44 1.21 14.89
CA LEU A 747 14.30 1.23 13.69
C LEU A 747 15.80 1.21 14.02
N GLN A 748 16.21 1.89 15.10
CA GLN A 748 17.61 1.90 15.54
C GLN A 748 18.09 0.53 16.03
N ASP A 749 17.19 -0.28 16.59
CA ASP A 749 17.52 -1.63 17.04
C ASP A 749 17.69 -2.56 15.82
N ILE A 750 16.86 -2.41 14.78
CA ILE A 750 17.04 -3.14 13.50
C ILE A 750 18.40 -2.82 12.89
N LEU A 751 18.80 -1.55 12.82
CA LEU A 751 20.11 -1.16 12.27
C LEU A 751 21.27 -1.81 13.04
N ARG A 752 21.17 -1.85 14.37
CA ARG A 752 22.22 -2.39 15.25
C ARG A 752 22.35 -3.90 15.13
N VAL A 753 21.22 -4.61 14.97
CA VAL A 753 21.17 -6.08 15.00
C VAL A 753 21.27 -6.69 13.60
N SER A 754 20.43 -6.23 12.69
CA SER A 754 20.23 -6.85 11.37
C SER A 754 20.96 -6.10 10.24
N GLY A 755 21.52 -4.92 10.52
CA GLY A 755 22.29 -4.13 9.57
C GLY A 755 21.44 -3.17 8.72
N ASP A 756 22.12 -2.41 7.85
CA ASP A 756 21.50 -1.37 7.01
C ASP A 756 20.58 -1.94 5.94
N LYS A 757 20.95 -3.05 5.29
CA LYS A 757 20.13 -3.69 4.24
C LYS A 757 18.75 -4.11 4.74
N VAL A 758 18.68 -4.77 5.89
CA VAL A 758 17.40 -5.24 6.48
C VAL A 758 16.55 -4.05 6.92
N LEU A 759 17.16 -3.02 7.51
CA LEU A 759 16.46 -1.80 7.87
C LEU A 759 15.87 -1.09 6.63
N GLN A 760 16.64 -1.00 5.55
CA GLN A 760 16.19 -0.37 4.32
C GLN A 760 14.98 -1.08 3.73
N GLU A 761 15.04 -2.41 3.64
CA GLU A 761 13.92 -3.22 3.15
C GLU A 761 12.68 -3.07 4.03
N TYR A 762 12.85 -3.11 5.36
CA TYR A 762 11.77 -2.89 6.32
C TYR A 762 11.10 -1.53 6.13
N LEU A 763 11.88 -0.45 6.02
CA LEU A 763 11.36 0.90 5.82
C LEU A 763 10.63 1.07 4.48
N VAL A 764 11.16 0.52 3.38
CA VAL A 764 10.49 0.56 2.07
C VAL A 764 9.14 -0.15 2.17
N ASN A 765 9.10 -1.35 2.74
CA ASN A 765 7.89 -2.15 2.81
C ASN A 765 6.82 -1.52 3.73
N GLU A 766 7.18 -1.06 4.92
CA GLU A 766 6.24 -0.42 5.86
C GLU A 766 5.63 0.87 5.30
N ILE A 767 6.45 1.72 4.67
CA ILE A 767 5.96 2.96 4.07
C ILE A 767 5.06 2.64 2.87
N GLN A 768 5.45 1.67 2.03
CA GLN A 768 4.64 1.22 0.91
C GLN A 768 3.30 0.63 1.34
N GLU A 769 3.26 -0.20 2.38
CA GLU A 769 2.03 -0.79 2.91
C GLU A 769 1.02 0.31 3.25
N VAL A 770 1.48 1.41 3.89
CA VAL A 770 0.60 2.54 4.22
C VAL A 770 0.00 3.20 2.97
N TYR A 771 0.80 3.48 1.94
CA TYR A 771 0.26 4.06 0.69
C TYR A 771 -0.66 3.09 -0.05
N ARG A 772 -0.35 1.79 -0.05
CA ARG A 772 -1.14 0.74 -0.72
C ARG A 772 -2.47 0.47 -0.04
N LEU A 773 -2.52 0.45 1.29
CA LEU A 773 -3.77 0.36 2.06
C LEU A 773 -4.75 1.48 1.69
N GLN A 774 -4.24 2.58 1.14
CA GLN A 774 -5.02 3.72 0.68
C GLN A 774 -5.28 3.71 -0.84
N GLY A 775 -4.87 2.66 -1.55
CA GLY A 775 -5.01 2.53 -3.00
C GLY A 775 -4.10 3.45 -3.80
N VAL A 776 -3.07 4.05 -3.19
CA VAL A 776 -2.07 4.86 -3.88
C VAL A 776 -0.88 3.97 -4.25
N ARG A 777 -0.50 4.00 -5.53
CA ARG A 777 0.68 3.29 -6.03
C ARG A 777 1.84 4.27 -6.16
N ILE A 778 2.97 3.92 -5.56
CA ILE A 778 4.23 4.64 -5.67
C ILE A 778 5.29 3.62 -6.02
N ASN A 779 6.25 3.95 -6.88
CA ASN A 779 7.39 3.07 -7.13
C ASN A 779 8.39 3.09 -5.96
N ASP A 780 8.91 1.92 -5.59
CA ASP A 780 9.87 1.75 -4.49
C ASP A 780 11.09 2.68 -4.60
N LYS A 781 11.50 3.06 -5.82
CA LYS A 781 12.70 3.91 -6.07
C LYS A 781 12.62 5.26 -5.39
N HIS A 782 11.41 5.83 -5.26
CA HIS A 782 11.22 7.13 -4.63
C HIS A 782 11.43 7.06 -3.12
N ILE A 783 11.00 5.98 -2.49
CA ILE A 783 11.19 5.77 -1.04
C ILE A 783 12.66 5.41 -0.76
N GLU A 784 13.28 4.60 -1.62
CA GLU A 784 14.72 4.31 -1.58
C GLU A 784 15.59 5.57 -1.59
N VAL A 785 15.23 6.57 -2.42
CA VAL A 785 15.91 7.88 -2.50
C VAL A 785 15.92 8.60 -1.14
N ILE A 786 14.79 8.60 -0.42
CA ILE A 786 14.69 9.25 0.90
C ILE A 786 15.45 8.46 1.95
N ILE A 787 15.30 7.13 1.98
CA ILE A 787 15.99 6.26 2.95
C ILE A 787 17.50 6.34 2.78
N ARG A 788 18.01 6.47 1.54
CA ARG A 788 19.44 6.72 1.27
C ARG A 788 19.93 7.97 1.99
N GLN A 789 19.13 9.04 2.02
CA GLN A 789 19.50 10.27 2.72
C GLN A 789 19.45 10.10 4.25
N MET A 790 18.49 9.34 4.78
CA MET A 790 18.41 9.04 6.21
C MET A 790 19.61 8.23 6.74
N LEU A 791 20.25 7.43 5.87
CA LEU A 791 21.43 6.60 6.15
C LEU A 791 22.74 7.18 5.58
N LYS A 792 22.76 8.47 5.20
CA LYS A 792 23.92 9.14 4.59
C LYS A 792 25.11 9.27 5.55
N LYS A 793 24.86 9.30 6.86
CA LYS A 793 25.87 9.61 7.89
C LYS A 793 26.38 8.35 8.60
N VAL A 794 27.67 8.38 8.94
CA VAL A 794 28.34 7.42 9.83
C VAL A 794 28.90 8.15 11.04
N ARG A 795 28.94 7.48 12.18
CA ARG A 795 29.58 7.97 13.41
C ARG A 795 30.89 7.24 13.62
N ILE A 796 31.98 8.00 13.74
CA ILE A 796 33.32 7.45 13.96
C ILE A 796 33.40 6.86 15.38
N GLU A 797 33.85 5.62 15.50
CA GLU A 797 34.15 4.99 16.79
C GLU A 797 35.64 5.11 17.10
N ASP A 798 36.49 4.65 16.18
CA ASP A 798 37.95 4.75 16.24
C ASP A 798 38.44 5.55 15.02
N ALA A 799 39.21 6.60 15.25
CA ALA A 799 39.76 7.43 14.20
C ALA A 799 40.93 6.76 13.45
N GLY A 800 41.57 5.75 14.04
CA GLY A 800 42.79 5.17 13.47
C GLY A 800 43.85 6.25 13.18
N ASP A 801 44.46 6.19 12.01
CA ASP A 801 45.46 7.17 11.53
C ASP A 801 44.83 8.26 10.62
N THR A 802 43.50 8.42 10.66
CA THR A 802 42.80 9.49 9.91
C THR A 802 42.71 10.79 10.72
N ASP A 803 42.42 11.90 10.06
CA ASP A 803 42.18 13.20 10.70
C ASP A 803 40.78 13.31 11.37
N PHE A 804 40.08 12.19 11.57
CA PHE A 804 38.72 12.18 12.12
C PHE A 804 38.71 12.23 13.64
N LEU A 805 37.61 12.72 14.20
CA LEU A 805 37.37 12.75 15.65
C LEU A 805 36.42 11.61 16.06
N SER A 806 36.71 10.97 17.18
CA SER A 806 35.81 9.95 17.76
C SER A 806 34.47 10.60 18.14
N GLY A 807 33.37 9.97 17.75
CA GLY A 807 32.00 10.48 17.91
C GLY A 807 31.54 11.48 16.85
N GLN A 808 32.41 11.91 15.93
CA GLN A 808 32.04 12.81 14.84
C GLN A 808 31.09 12.13 13.84
N HIS A 809 30.10 12.89 13.34
CA HIS A 809 29.22 12.43 12.26
C HIS A 809 29.74 12.93 10.92
N LEU A 810 29.98 12.01 9.99
CA LEU A 810 30.51 12.29 8.65
C LEU A 810 29.68 11.62 7.57
N ASP A 811 29.75 12.15 6.36
CA ASP A 811 29.14 11.50 5.19
C ASP A 811 29.88 10.20 4.87
N LYS A 812 29.12 9.14 4.57
CA LYS A 812 29.65 7.81 4.22
C LYS A 812 30.67 7.87 3.08
N SER A 813 30.44 8.72 2.07
CA SER A 813 31.33 8.89 0.92
C SER A 813 32.67 9.54 1.30
N LYS A 814 32.68 10.55 2.19
CA LYS A 814 33.90 11.18 2.70
C LYS A 814 34.71 10.20 3.56
N PHE A 815 34.04 9.47 4.43
CA PHE A 815 34.64 8.41 5.25
C PHE A 815 35.32 7.34 4.38
N GLN A 816 34.63 6.83 3.36
CA GLN A 816 35.20 5.82 2.45
C GLN A 816 36.40 6.34 1.65
N LYS A 817 36.34 7.58 1.14
CA LYS A 817 37.45 8.18 0.39
C LYS A 817 38.71 8.35 1.23
N GLU A 818 38.57 8.84 2.46
CA GLU A 818 39.74 9.04 3.34
C GLU A 818 40.31 7.70 3.83
N ASN A 819 39.46 6.74 4.18
CA ASN A 819 39.93 5.39 4.51
C ASN A 819 40.66 4.72 3.35
N ALA A 820 40.15 4.86 2.12
CA ALA A 820 40.85 4.34 0.94
C ALA A 820 42.22 5.02 0.73
N ARG A 821 42.34 6.31 1.08
CA ARG A 821 43.60 7.06 1.02
C ARG A 821 44.60 6.61 2.07
N ILE A 822 44.18 6.44 3.32
CA ILE A 822 45.04 5.97 4.42
C ILE A 822 45.44 4.50 4.21
N ALA A 823 44.53 3.65 3.76
CA ALA A 823 44.83 2.26 3.42
C ALA A 823 45.89 2.16 2.31
N LYS A 824 45.83 3.03 1.28
CA LYS A 824 46.88 3.12 0.25
C LYS A 824 48.23 3.59 0.78
N LYS A 825 48.26 4.36 1.87
CA LYS A 825 49.48 4.78 2.58
C LYS A 825 49.98 3.72 3.59
N GLY A 826 49.25 2.63 3.79
CA GLY A 826 49.59 1.57 4.75
C GLY A 826 49.24 1.87 6.22
N GLY A 827 48.46 2.94 6.49
CA GLY A 827 48.00 3.28 7.84
C GLY A 827 46.75 2.51 8.27
N LYS A 828 46.41 2.58 9.56
CA LYS A 828 45.19 2.00 10.12
C LYS A 828 43.97 2.84 9.74
N PRO A 829 42.99 2.30 8.99
CA PRO A 829 41.78 3.04 8.62
C PRO A 829 40.87 3.28 9.83
N ALA A 830 40.04 4.32 9.77
CA ALA A 830 39.05 4.62 10.80
C ALA A 830 37.90 3.60 10.77
N GLN A 831 37.33 3.32 11.96
CA GLN A 831 36.13 2.50 12.13
C GLN A 831 34.93 3.38 12.45
N ALA A 832 33.79 3.07 11.84
CA ALA A 832 32.57 3.85 12.02
C ALA A 832 31.33 2.95 11.96
N THR A 833 30.30 3.36 12.70
CA THR A 833 28.97 2.73 12.67
C THR A 833 27.99 3.58 11.87
N PRO A 834 27.11 2.98 11.04
CA PRO A 834 26.06 3.73 10.38
C PRO A 834 25.08 4.32 11.39
N VAL A 835 24.55 5.51 11.10
CA VAL A 835 23.56 6.17 11.95
C VAL A 835 22.31 6.46 11.13
N LEU A 836 21.15 6.04 11.65
CA LEU A 836 19.85 6.45 11.13
C LEU A 836 19.45 7.80 11.70
N LEU A 837 19.31 8.81 10.84
CA LEU A 837 18.80 10.13 11.20
C LEU A 837 17.42 10.35 10.59
N GLY A 838 16.49 10.89 11.37
CA GLY A 838 15.22 11.38 10.85
C GLY A 838 15.43 12.55 9.89
N ILE A 839 14.50 12.76 8.96
CA ILE A 839 14.62 13.77 7.89
C ILE A 839 14.91 15.18 8.42
N THR A 840 14.30 15.60 9.53
CA THR A 840 14.56 16.93 10.13
C THR A 840 16.00 17.08 10.65
N LYS A 841 16.57 16.01 11.22
CA LYS A 841 17.98 16.04 11.68
C LYS A 841 18.95 15.89 10.52
N ALA A 842 18.59 15.14 9.50
CA ALA A 842 19.40 14.97 8.29
C ALA A 842 19.53 16.32 7.53
N SER A 843 18.44 17.10 7.40
CA SER A 843 18.48 18.40 6.73
C SER A 843 19.28 19.47 7.47
N LEU A 844 19.32 19.43 8.81
CA LEU A 844 20.12 20.36 9.62
C LEU A 844 21.63 20.05 9.60
N THR A 845 22.01 18.85 9.16
CA THR A 845 23.41 18.38 9.14
C THR A 845 24.00 18.31 7.73
N THR A 846 23.40 19.06 6.79
CA THR A 846 23.92 19.27 5.43
C THR A 846 25.22 20.06 5.45
N GLU A 847 26.01 19.93 4.39
CA GLU A 847 27.30 20.65 4.30
C GLU A 847 27.09 22.13 3.97
N SER A 848 26.09 22.43 3.14
CA SER A 848 25.69 23.81 2.88
C SER A 848 25.00 24.40 4.11
N PHE A 849 25.62 25.44 4.67
CA PHE A 849 25.02 26.23 5.74
C PHE A 849 23.93 27.18 5.20
N ILE A 850 24.01 27.61 3.93
CA ILE A 850 22.98 28.43 3.28
C ILE A 850 21.67 27.66 3.19
N SER A 851 21.75 26.42 2.72
CA SER A 851 20.62 25.51 2.63
C SER A 851 20.03 25.20 4.01
N ALA A 852 20.87 24.82 4.98
CA ALA A 852 20.43 24.55 6.36
C ALA A 852 19.76 25.76 7.03
N ALA A 853 20.33 26.97 6.86
CA ALA A 853 19.83 28.20 7.46
C ALA A 853 18.43 28.58 6.96
N SER A 854 18.06 28.19 5.73
CA SER A 854 16.74 28.43 5.15
C SER A 854 15.64 27.50 5.68
N PHE A 855 16.01 26.42 6.38
CA PHE A 855 15.08 25.41 6.87
C PHE A 855 14.51 25.77 8.25
N GLN A 856 15.33 25.62 9.30
CA GLN A 856 14.99 25.86 10.71
C GLN A 856 16.24 26.24 11.52
N GLU A 857 16.05 26.80 12.72
CA GLU A 857 17.14 27.17 13.64
C GLU A 857 18.22 28.09 13.02
N THR A 858 17.82 29.02 12.14
CA THR A 858 18.70 29.90 11.36
C THR A 858 19.81 30.55 12.19
N THR A 859 19.49 31.09 13.37
CA THR A 859 20.47 31.72 14.27
C THR A 859 21.57 30.75 14.70
N ARG A 860 21.20 29.51 15.04
CA ARG A 860 22.16 28.48 15.48
C ARG A 860 23.07 28.07 14.33
N VAL A 861 22.49 27.82 13.14
CA VAL A 861 23.24 27.43 11.95
C VAL A 861 24.24 28.51 11.54
N LEU A 862 23.82 29.77 11.50
CA LEU A 862 24.69 30.88 11.13
C LEU A 862 25.78 31.14 12.17
N THR A 863 25.48 31.00 13.46
CA THR A 863 26.48 31.14 14.53
C THR A 863 27.55 30.06 14.43
N ASP A 864 27.15 28.81 14.21
CA ASP A 864 28.10 27.69 14.00
C ASP A 864 28.95 27.87 12.75
N ALA A 865 28.34 28.32 11.65
CA ALA A 865 29.03 28.61 10.40
C ALA A 865 30.04 29.75 10.54
N ALA A 866 29.66 30.83 11.24
CA ALA A 866 30.53 31.96 11.53
C ALA A 866 31.69 31.58 12.45
N ALA A 867 31.41 30.84 13.53
CA ALA A 867 32.42 30.36 14.46
C ALA A 867 33.43 29.41 13.80
N SER A 868 32.97 28.57 12.88
CA SER A 868 33.80 27.61 12.15
C SER A 868 34.46 28.18 10.89
N GLY A 869 34.12 29.41 10.48
CA GLY A 869 34.57 29.99 9.21
C GLY A 869 34.18 29.16 7.97
N LYS A 870 32.99 28.53 7.98
CA LYS A 870 32.54 27.63 6.90
C LYS A 870 32.44 28.37 5.56
N LYS A 871 32.83 27.68 4.49
CA LYS A 871 32.67 28.12 3.10
C LYS A 871 31.67 27.21 2.40
N ASP A 872 30.80 27.80 1.59
CA ASP A 872 29.81 27.07 0.80
C ASP A 872 30.26 26.99 -0.65
N GLU A 873 30.18 25.81 -1.25
CA GLU A 873 30.59 25.56 -2.64
C GLU A 873 29.41 25.67 -3.64
N LEU A 874 28.20 26.01 -3.18
CA LEU A 874 27.00 26.19 -4.00
C LEU A 874 26.72 24.98 -4.89
N LEU A 875 26.76 23.81 -4.27
CA LEU A 875 26.74 22.55 -4.96
C LEU A 875 25.32 22.00 -5.13
N GLY A 876 24.39 22.35 -4.25
CA GLY A 876 22.99 21.94 -4.23
C GLY A 876 22.07 22.92 -4.96
N LEU A 877 20.78 22.54 -5.06
CA LEU A 877 19.77 23.34 -5.75
C LEU A 877 19.44 24.63 -4.99
N LYS A 878 19.25 24.51 -3.67
CA LYS A 878 18.71 25.59 -2.82
C LYS A 878 19.65 26.77 -2.70
N GLU A 879 20.94 26.51 -2.53
CA GLU A 879 21.92 27.59 -2.43
C GLU A 879 21.95 28.44 -3.70
N ASN A 880 21.91 27.79 -4.87
CA ASN A 880 21.91 28.49 -6.16
C ASN A 880 20.62 29.28 -6.36
N VAL A 881 19.46 28.75 -5.96
CA VAL A 881 18.18 29.50 -5.99
C VAL A 881 18.26 30.75 -5.10
N ILE A 882 18.80 30.64 -3.88
CA ILE A 882 18.91 31.77 -2.93
C ILE A 882 19.85 32.86 -3.45
N VAL A 883 20.98 32.47 -4.06
CA VAL A 883 21.98 33.40 -4.61
C VAL A 883 21.54 33.98 -5.97
N GLY A 884 20.59 33.35 -6.65
CA GLY A 884 20.13 33.75 -8.00
C GLY A 884 21.00 33.20 -9.13
N HIS A 885 21.67 32.07 -8.92
CA HIS A 885 22.44 31.34 -9.92
C HIS A 885 21.61 30.24 -10.60
N LEU A 886 22.11 29.73 -11.73
CA LEU A 886 21.56 28.52 -12.36
C LEU A 886 21.70 27.33 -11.41
N ILE A 887 20.63 26.55 -11.27
CA ILE A 887 20.67 25.34 -10.44
C ILE A 887 21.57 24.27 -11.08
N PRO A 888 22.33 23.47 -10.31
CA PRO A 888 23.22 22.44 -10.83
C PRO A 888 22.46 21.15 -11.21
N ALA A 889 21.36 21.28 -11.94
CA ALA A 889 20.52 20.21 -12.45
C ALA A 889 19.96 20.59 -13.83
N GLY A 890 19.58 19.59 -14.63
CA GLY A 890 19.03 19.78 -15.97
C GLY A 890 19.93 20.65 -16.86
N THR A 891 19.36 21.76 -17.34
CA THR A 891 20.03 22.73 -18.23
C THR A 891 21.18 23.49 -17.56
N GLY A 892 21.19 23.60 -16.23
CA GLY A 892 22.24 24.31 -15.46
C GLY A 892 23.46 23.46 -15.10
N LEU A 893 23.55 22.22 -15.59
CA LEU A 893 24.76 21.40 -15.47
C LEU A 893 25.95 22.06 -16.20
N LYS A 894 27.13 22.03 -15.56
CA LYS A 894 28.36 22.57 -16.16
C LYS A 894 28.70 21.96 -17.52
N SER A 895 28.47 20.66 -17.68
CA SER A 895 28.69 19.95 -18.95
C SER A 895 27.86 20.52 -20.10
N HIS A 896 26.62 20.94 -19.83
CA HIS A 896 25.75 21.56 -20.82
C HIS A 896 26.14 23.02 -21.09
N CYS A 897 26.51 23.78 -20.05
CA CYS A 897 26.96 25.17 -20.19
C CYS A 897 28.29 25.31 -20.94
N SER A 898 29.15 24.27 -20.93
CA SER A 898 30.45 24.28 -21.61
C SER A 898 30.40 23.90 -23.10
N ILE A 899 29.21 23.64 -23.66
CA ILE A 899 29.08 23.23 -25.06
C ILE A 899 29.21 24.46 -25.96
N GLU A 900 30.25 24.50 -26.78
CA GLU A 900 30.39 25.50 -27.86
C GLU A 900 29.75 24.99 -29.15
N VAL A 901 28.78 25.75 -29.68
CA VAL A 901 28.12 25.42 -30.95
C VAL A 901 29.02 25.82 -32.12
N VAL A 902 29.62 24.85 -32.78
CA VAL A 902 30.37 25.08 -34.03
C VAL A 902 29.39 25.17 -35.19
N LYS A 903 29.29 26.34 -35.83
CA LYS A 903 28.54 26.48 -37.09
C LYS A 903 29.35 25.89 -38.23
N GLU A 904 29.05 24.67 -38.63
CA GLU A 904 29.54 24.16 -39.93
C GLU A 904 28.80 24.88 -41.05
N ALA A 905 29.52 25.76 -41.77
CA ALA A 905 29.05 26.28 -43.04
C ALA A 905 29.12 25.13 -44.04
N HIS A 906 27.98 24.45 -44.31
CA HIS A 906 27.90 23.55 -45.45
C HIS A 906 28.33 24.32 -46.70
N PRO A 907 29.41 23.90 -47.41
CA PRO A 907 29.74 24.50 -48.68
C PRO A 907 28.59 24.15 -49.63
N THR A 908 27.91 25.17 -50.11
CA THR A 908 26.97 25.07 -51.21
C THR A 908 27.67 24.31 -52.34
N ARG A 909 27.25 23.06 -52.57
CA ARG A 909 27.61 22.32 -53.77
C ARG A 909 27.07 23.12 -54.96
N LYS A 910 27.94 23.91 -55.59
CA LYS A 910 27.82 24.22 -57.00
C LYS A 910 28.08 22.91 -57.74
N ASN A 911 27.02 22.33 -58.29
CA ASN A 911 26.95 21.74 -59.62
C ASN A 911 25.50 21.41 -59.95
#